data_AF-A0A158PD83-F1
#
_entry.id   AF-A0A158PD83-F1
#
_cell.length_a   1.000
_cell.length_b   1.000
_cell.length_c   1.000
_cell.angle_alpha   90.00
_cell.angle_beta   90.00
_cell.angle_gamma   90.00
#
_symmetry.space_group_name_H-M   'P 1'
#
loop_
_entity.id
_entity.type
_entity.pdbx_description
1 polymer ?
#
loop_
_entity_poly.entity_id
_entity_poly.type
_entity_poly.pdbx_seq_one_letter_code
_entity_poly.pdbx_strand_id
1 'polypeptide(L)'
;MGSNIFNFKSFRMAVPHIFDSDLTYGTKYRDSLLFALTLYDVNTGKNRLRELYAAVPGVRKSLLGVSAKQFGEKFHHLQKRIARHSSRGSLESVSTDKDDDGGKSPRRSREPSMHADDDEDEPRISTGGIANTHFQQRVINVSNAPPVSLKREKSGDWEIKQGSGGLVSCVDPVMTKDHENIWLANLGMNLKEKKRASFSSEESELSKLAPSTNTLGLPLIKQAIADVFFHVLADDDQPEKESNADQKKAREEMSLLGVLNNYNRGNYKLNPVVVQEQDYNVYYGGISNGLLWPALHNLPEYVMSDYDTPKILRDHWCSYVRVNYQFAIDAVRNSRPQDFIWIHDYHLMLTGMVGFFLHIPFQPSDDFFTKYGTCGLAVLRGLLRFTKVGFQTHRDRSRYIELVQQHLRNATVYHDQHLDIFTVAHEGWTCSLGVFPVSIKNDDFLKFVHMPETLVRKEGIRKKILGENPPENARLFFSVERFDYTKGIKEKLLAYRRYFEKYPDRLGKDVLYQVAVTNRRSVDTYRVYQDECLEIAKKIAGEFHDPARPEWKPSSTGGISGGIHGDGYRSCHTKKGRYESEMLVCNPHAGLILSTGAGAEIQFSTSGLYKEDGEKNYHRISDLFDIESYADTFYAAATESVESREVHGKRLSDFILSNDIERWSTAFLDPSWTHLVIRQMKINTLDEFFSLMMRTRNVRLQIVNRVLKGIPIRAHFTISLRNAKESLTNSCESDSHTLILRASHDSPDTAKFDIKNELEEFEKDLSFMIYMQSDDVDNVEQFVDVVRSDQSEAFDVHFFLNYLQAFMVRMFLIILYS
;
A
#
# COMPACT_ATOMS: atom_id res chain seq x y z
N MET A 1 -50.36 -0.15 17.63
CA MET A 1 -51.36 -0.31 16.55
C MET A 1 -50.62 -0.74 15.27
N GLY A 2 -50.94 -1.94 14.77
CA GLY A 2 -50.82 -2.31 13.36
C GLY A 2 -49.42 -2.49 12.75
N SER A 3 -48.92 -3.72 12.81
CA SER A 3 -47.80 -4.32 12.06
C SER A 3 -48.04 -4.36 10.54
N ASN A 4 -48.30 -3.20 9.92
CA ASN A 4 -48.52 -3.06 8.47
C ASN A 4 -47.75 -1.86 7.88
N ILE A 5 -46.49 -1.67 8.29
CA ILE A 5 -45.64 -0.55 7.86
C ILE A 5 -44.63 -0.98 6.78
N PHE A 6 -45.07 -1.80 5.83
CA PHE A 6 -44.42 -1.86 4.52
C PHE A 6 -45.37 -1.23 3.51
N ASN A 7 -45.43 0.11 3.54
CA ASN A 7 -46.25 0.84 2.60
C ASN A 7 -45.59 0.75 1.21
N PHE A 8 -46.35 0.30 0.20
CA PHE A 8 -45.90 0.04 -1.17
C PHE A 8 -45.19 1.26 -1.83
N LYS A 9 -45.48 2.47 -1.33
CA LYS A 9 -44.79 3.72 -1.71
C LYS A 9 -43.29 3.70 -1.41
N SER A 10 -42.88 3.16 -0.27
CA SER A 10 -41.47 3.13 0.16
C SER A 10 -40.63 2.19 -0.72
N PHE A 11 -41.20 1.05 -1.11
CA PHE A 11 -40.54 0.09 -2.01
C PHE A 11 -40.38 0.63 -3.43
N ARG A 12 -41.38 1.34 -3.96
CA ARG A 12 -41.33 1.92 -5.32
C ARG A 12 -40.18 2.92 -5.49
N MET A 13 -39.73 3.55 -4.40
CA MET A 13 -38.61 4.51 -4.37
C MET A 13 -37.22 3.84 -4.32
N ALA A 14 -37.11 2.64 -3.73
CA ALA A 14 -35.82 1.92 -3.63
C ALA A 14 -35.47 1.10 -4.88
N VAL A 15 -36.48 0.62 -5.62
CA VAL A 15 -36.33 -0.21 -6.82
C VAL A 15 -35.42 0.41 -7.89
N PRO A 16 -35.51 1.73 -8.21
CA PRO A 16 -34.59 2.37 -9.16
C PRO A 16 -33.12 2.34 -8.69
N HIS A 17 -32.85 2.47 -7.39
CA HIS A 17 -31.49 2.47 -6.84
C HIS A 17 -30.82 1.08 -6.84
N ILE A 18 -31.63 0.02 -6.71
CA ILE A 18 -31.19 -1.37 -6.88
C ILE A 18 -30.91 -1.67 -8.36
N PHE A 19 -31.60 -0.98 -9.28
CA PHE A 19 -31.46 -1.17 -10.74
C PHE A 19 -30.20 -0.51 -11.32
N ASP A 20 -29.84 0.68 -10.88
CA ASP A 20 -28.61 1.37 -11.33
C ASP A 20 -27.31 0.79 -10.70
N SER A 21 -27.44 -0.30 -9.96
CA SER A 21 -26.33 -0.99 -9.30
C SER A 21 -25.59 -1.94 -10.24
N ASP A 22 -24.26 -1.98 -10.16
CA ASP A 22 -23.46 -2.95 -10.90
C ASP A 22 -23.80 -4.38 -10.43
N LEU A 23 -24.19 -5.24 -11.37
CA LEU A 23 -24.68 -6.59 -11.11
C LEU A 23 -23.58 -7.63 -10.97
N THR A 24 -22.33 -7.29 -11.32
CA THR A 24 -21.21 -8.24 -11.30
C THR A 24 -20.67 -8.53 -9.91
N TYR A 25 -20.98 -7.70 -8.91
CA TYR A 25 -20.49 -7.82 -7.53
C TYR A 25 -21.64 -7.65 -6.54
N GLY A 26 -22.49 -8.66 -6.36
CA GLY A 26 -23.54 -8.65 -5.33
C GLY A 26 -22.98 -8.86 -3.93
N THR A 27 -23.46 -8.10 -2.94
CA THR A 27 -23.24 -8.43 -1.52
C THR A 27 -24.21 -9.54 -1.10
N LYS A 28 -23.81 -10.42 -0.18
CA LYS A 28 -24.70 -11.46 0.39
C LYS A 28 -26.04 -10.89 0.86
N TYR A 29 -26.03 -9.66 1.41
CA TYR A 29 -27.24 -8.96 1.83
C TYR A 29 -28.19 -8.60 0.68
N ARG A 30 -27.65 -8.10 -0.43
CA ARG A 30 -28.47 -7.77 -1.61
C ARG A 30 -29.14 -9.04 -2.13
N ASP A 31 -28.40 -10.14 -2.18
CA ASP A 31 -28.93 -11.43 -2.60
C ASP A 31 -30.00 -11.94 -1.61
N SER A 32 -29.78 -11.79 -0.30
CA SER A 32 -30.78 -12.07 0.74
C SER A 32 -32.01 -11.17 0.66
N LEU A 33 -31.86 -9.88 0.30
CA LEU A 33 -32.97 -8.94 0.13
C LEU A 33 -33.79 -9.30 -1.12
N LEU A 34 -33.14 -9.59 -2.24
CA LEU A 34 -33.79 -10.09 -3.44
C LEU A 34 -34.50 -11.42 -3.18
N PHE A 35 -33.86 -12.31 -2.41
CA PHE A 35 -34.41 -13.59 -2.00
C PHE A 35 -35.63 -13.43 -1.08
N ALA A 36 -35.57 -12.52 -0.10
CA ALA A 36 -36.69 -12.16 0.78
C ALA A 36 -37.86 -11.56 -0.01
N LEU A 37 -37.59 -10.76 -1.04
CA LEU A 37 -38.62 -10.23 -1.95
C LEU A 37 -39.32 -11.35 -2.72
N THR A 38 -38.57 -12.34 -3.23
CA THR A 38 -39.16 -13.53 -3.86
C THR A 38 -39.98 -14.36 -2.88
N LEU A 39 -39.48 -14.60 -1.66
CA LEU A 39 -40.19 -15.37 -0.63
C LEU A 39 -41.46 -14.66 -0.15
N TYR A 40 -41.42 -13.34 0.04
CA TYR A 40 -42.59 -12.55 0.41
C TYR A 40 -43.69 -12.62 -0.67
N ASP A 41 -43.31 -12.56 -1.95
CA ASP A 41 -44.29 -12.68 -3.06
C ASP A 41 -44.89 -14.10 -3.13
N VAL A 42 -44.07 -15.13 -2.90
CA VAL A 42 -44.51 -16.53 -2.84
C VAL A 42 -45.45 -16.77 -1.65
N ASN A 43 -45.11 -16.26 -0.47
CA ASN A 43 -45.89 -16.49 0.76
C ASN A 43 -47.16 -15.63 0.85
N THR A 44 -47.16 -14.42 0.29
CA THR A 44 -48.34 -13.53 0.37
C THR A 44 -49.31 -13.68 -0.80
N GLY A 45 -48.98 -14.50 -1.80
CA GLY A 45 -49.88 -14.89 -2.90
C GLY A 45 -50.35 -13.73 -3.80
N LYS A 46 -49.83 -12.52 -3.59
CA LYS A 46 -50.08 -11.37 -4.46
C LYS A 46 -49.05 -11.46 -5.58
N ASN A 47 -49.48 -11.62 -6.83
CA ASN A 47 -48.63 -11.63 -8.05
C ASN A 47 -47.90 -10.28 -8.30
N ARG A 48 -47.26 -9.69 -7.28
CA ARG A 48 -46.71 -8.33 -7.31
C ARG A 48 -45.26 -8.29 -7.76
N LEU A 49 -44.52 -9.38 -7.63
CA LEU A 49 -43.23 -9.58 -8.32
C LEU A 49 -43.47 -9.64 -9.83
N ARG A 50 -44.62 -10.16 -10.28
CA ARG A 50 -45.04 -10.14 -11.68
C ARG A 50 -45.37 -8.71 -12.17
N GLU A 51 -45.98 -7.89 -11.33
CA GLU A 51 -46.15 -6.44 -11.58
C GLU A 51 -44.82 -5.67 -11.56
N LEU A 52 -43.88 -6.03 -10.67
CA LEU A 52 -42.51 -5.50 -10.65
C LEU A 52 -41.74 -5.88 -11.93
N TYR A 53 -41.86 -7.14 -12.37
CA TYR A 53 -41.28 -7.66 -13.62
C TYR A 53 -41.93 -7.07 -14.87
N ALA A 54 -43.21 -6.67 -14.79
CA ALA A 54 -43.94 -6.03 -15.89
C ALA A 54 -43.73 -4.50 -15.93
N ALA A 55 -43.56 -3.85 -14.78
CA ALA A 55 -43.36 -2.41 -14.67
C ALA A 55 -41.94 -1.97 -15.07
N VAL A 56 -40.96 -2.88 -15.01
CA VAL A 56 -39.56 -2.57 -15.33
C VAL A 56 -38.95 -3.64 -16.26
N PRO A 57 -38.97 -3.44 -17.59
CA PRO A 57 -38.39 -4.36 -18.56
C PRO A 57 -36.87 -4.51 -18.35
N GLY A 58 -36.40 -5.67 -17.88
CA GLY A 58 -34.96 -5.95 -17.71
C GLY A 58 -34.60 -6.77 -16.47
N VAL A 59 -35.42 -6.71 -15.41
CA VAL A 59 -35.22 -7.47 -14.16
C VAL A 59 -35.14 -8.99 -14.42
N ARG A 60 -35.94 -9.50 -15.36
CA ARG A 60 -35.92 -10.91 -15.79
C ARG A 60 -34.58 -11.34 -16.40
N LYS A 61 -33.86 -10.43 -17.09
CA LYS A 61 -32.55 -10.72 -17.72
C LYS A 61 -31.40 -10.70 -16.72
N SER A 62 -31.44 -9.78 -15.74
CA SER A 62 -30.44 -9.67 -14.65
C SER A 62 -30.42 -10.90 -13.76
N LEU A 63 -31.60 -11.44 -13.40
CA LEU A 63 -31.71 -12.63 -12.57
C LEU A 63 -31.31 -13.93 -13.30
N LEU A 64 -31.66 -14.08 -14.58
CA LEU A 64 -31.57 -15.36 -15.30
C LEU A 64 -30.21 -15.69 -15.94
N GLY A 65 -29.30 -14.71 -16.08
CA GLY A 65 -28.11 -14.90 -16.93
C GLY A 65 -26.92 -15.60 -16.26
N VAL A 66 -26.50 -15.12 -15.09
CA VAL A 66 -25.20 -15.51 -14.48
C VAL A 66 -25.39 -16.03 -13.06
N SER A 67 -26.24 -15.40 -12.25
CA SER A 67 -26.49 -15.80 -10.86
C SER A 67 -27.58 -16.87 -10.71
N ALA A 68 -28.50 -17.02 -11.67
CA ALA A 68 -29.54 -18.07 -11.64
C ALA A 68 -28.99 -19.50 -11.62
N LYS A 69 -27.81 -19.74 -12.21
CA LYS A 69 -27.19 -21.07 -12.24
C LYS A 69 -26.59 -21.44 -10.88
N GLN A 70 -25.80 -20.54 -10.29
CA GLN A 70 -25.27 -20.70 -8.93
C GLN A 70 -26.41 -20.74 -7.89
N PHE A 71 -27.44 -19.94 -8.08
CA PHE A 71 -28.67 -19.96 -7.28
C PHE A 71 -29.40 -21.29 -7.40
N GLY A 72 -29.61 -21.77 -8.63
CA GLY A 72 -30.25 -23.06 -8.90
C GLY A 72 -29.48 -24.23 -8.29
N GLU A 73 -28.15 -24.21 -8.37
CA GLU A 73 -27.26 -25.21 -7.78
C GLU A 73 -27.30 -25.19 -6.24
N LYS A 74 -27.20 -24.01 -5.61
CA LYS A 74 -27.31 -23.86 -4.14
C LYS A 74 -28.70 -24.24 -3.62
N PHE A 75 -29.76 -23.83 -4.32
CA PHE A 75 -31.15 -24.20 -4.00
C PHE A 75 -31.39 -25.71 -4.18
N HIS A 76 -30.84 -26.34 -5.23
CA HIS A 76 -30.89 -27.79 -5.39
C HIS A 76 -30.11 -28.52 -4.29
N HIS A 77 -28.95 -28.01 -3.89
CA HIS A 77 -28.18 -28.57 -2.77
C HIS A 77 -28.97 -28.49 -1.46
N LEU A 78 -29.62 -27.36 -1.18
CA LEU A 78 -30.49 -27.17 -0.03
C LEU A 78 -31.70 -28.13 -0.07
N GLN A 79 -32.39 -28.24 -1.21
CA GLN A 79 -33.50 -29.20 -1.38
C GLN A 79 -33.05 -30.66 -1.19
N LYS A 80 -31.87 -31.03 -1.71
CA LYS A 80 -31.29 -32.37 -1.51
C LYS A 80 -30.93 -32.63 -0.04
N ARG A 81 -30.45 -31.63 0.69
CA ARG A 81 -30.11 -31.74 2.13
C ARG A 81 -31.37 -31.87 2.99
N ILE A 82 -32.42 -31.10 2.67
CA ILE A 82 -33.74 -31.18 3.32
C ILE A 82 -34.41 -32.53 3.04
N ALA A 83 -34.38 -33.02 1.79
CA ALA A 83 -34.91 -34.34 1.45
C ALA A 83 -34.22 -35.47 2.23
N ARG A 84 -32.90 -35.35 2.48
CA ARG A 84 -32.14 -36.29 3.31
C ARG A 84 -32.50 -36.24 4.80
N HIS A 85 -32.88 -35.07 5.31
CA HIS A 85 -33.35 -34.91 6.70
C HIS A 85 -34.78 -35.44 6.88
N SER A 86 -35.69 -35.19 5.93
CA SER A 86 -37.04 -35.78 5.95
C SER A 86 -37.04 -37.29 5.76
N SER A 87 -36.11 -37.86 4.99
CA SER A 87 -35.98 -39.32 4.83
C SER A 87 -35.44 -40.04 6.07
N ARG A 88 -34.83 -39.31 7.03
CA ARG A 88 -34.32 -39.89 8.28
C ARG A 88 -35.36 -39.92 9.41
N GLY A 89 -36.49 -39.25 9.25
CA GLY A 89 -37.59 -39.19 10.23
C GLY A 89 -38.80 -40.07 9.92
N SER A 90 -38.74 -40.96 8.92
CA SER A 90 -39.89 -41.79 8.51
C SER A 90 -39.57 -43.28 8.29
N LEU A 91 -38.54 -43.80 8.96
CA LEU A 91 -38.23 -45.24 9.00
C LEU A 91 -38.08 -45.74 10.44
N GLU A 92 -39.05 -45.39 11.29
CA GLU A 92 -39.34 -46.14 12.51
C GLU A 92 -40.87 -46.33 12.61
N SER A 93 -41.37 -47.31 11.87
CA SER A 93 -42.54 -48.11 12.27
C SER A 93 -42.84 -49.17 11.22
N VAL A 94 -43.28 -50.33 11.74
CA VAL A 94 -43.76 -51.54 11.06
C VAL A 94 -42.73 -52.67 10.92
N SER A 95 -43.02 -53.68 11.73
CA SER A 95 -42.35 -54.94 12.02
C SER A 95 -42.68 -56.09 11.03
N THR A 96 -41.92 -57.18 11.22
CA THR A 96 -42.14 -58.63 10.97
C THR A 96 -41.60 -59.31 9.70
N ASP A 97 -40.57 -60.12 9.95
CA ASP A 97 -40.39 -61.56 9.62
C ASP A 97 -39.91 -62.10 8.24
N LYS A 98 -38.82 -62.91 8.38
CA LYS A 98 -38.36 -64.14 7.67
C LYS A 98 -37.24 -64.10 6.60
N ASP A 99 -36.12 -64.71 7.01
CA ASP A 99 -35.26 -65.76 6.38
C ASP A 99 -34.94 -65.68 4.86
N ASP A 100 -33.65 -65.59 4.46
CA ASP A 100 -32.67 -66.71 4.37
C ASP A 100 -31.49 -66.42 3.39
N ASP A 101 -30.32 -66.93 3.78
CA ASP A 101 -29.11 -67.41 3.09
C ASP A 101 -28.29 -66.63 2.01
N GLY A 102 -26.96 -66.85 2.07
CA GLY A 102 -26.13 -67.06 0.86
C GLY A 102 -24.94 -66.12 0.62
N GLY A 103 -23.80 -66.34 1.29
CA GLY A 103 -22.64 -65.43 1.26
C GLY A 103 -21.64 -65.50 0.09
N LYS A 104 -20.59 -64.64 0.16
CA LYS A 104 -19.15 -64.92 -0.06
C LYS A 104 -18.26 -63.65 0.04
N SER A 105 -17.61 -63.50 1.21
CA SER A 105 -16.18 -63.24 1.54
C SER A 105 -15.27 -62.19 0.81
N PRO A 106 -14.19 -61.70 1.49
CA PRO A 106 -13.87 -60.27 1.60
C PRO A 106 -12.40 -59.90 1.25
N ARG A 107 -12.05 -58.59 1.28
CA ARG A 107 -10.67 -58.15 1.54
C ARG A 107 -10.61 -56.91 2.46
N ARG A 108 -9.79 -57.06 3.50
CA ARG A 108 -9.61 -56.25 4.71
C ARG A 108 -8.81 -54.96 4.49
N SER A 109 -9.27 -53.92 5.16
CA SER A 109 -8.53 -52.73 5.61
C SER A 109 -7.54 -53.08 6.74
N ARG A 110 -6.45 -52.31 6.81
CA ARG A 110 -5.43 -52.32 7.87
C ARG A 110 -5.55 -51.02 8.67
N GLU A 111 -5.87 -51.15 9.96
CA GLU A 111 -5.35 -50.26 11.02
C GLU A 111 -4.09 -50.91 11.64
N PRO A 112 -3.18 -50.15 12.24
CA PRO A 112 -3.18 -49.88 13.70
C PRO A 112 -2.68 -48.44 14.02
N SER A 113 -2.71 -47.84 15.22
CA SER A 113 -3.10 -48.21 16.60
C SER A 113 -3.15 -46.90 17.42
N MET A 114 -3.99 -46.89 18.44
CA MET A 114 -4.07 -45.87 19.48
C MET A 114 -2.87 -45.90 20.44
N HIS A 115 -2.41 -44.73 20.89
CA HIS A 115 -1.98 -44.50 22.26
C HIS A 115 -2.59 -43.18 22.73
N ALA A 116 -3.23 -43.25 23.89
CA ALA A 116 -3.89 -42.18 24.60
C ALA A 116 -2.90 -41.49 25.55
N ASP A 117 -2.97 -40.17 25.62
CA ASP A 117 -2.66 -39.40 26.83
C ASP A 117 -3.80 -38.39 26.98
N ASP A 118 -4.54 -38.54 28.08
CA ASP A 118 -5.53 -37.59 28.59
C ASP A 118 -4.78 -36.43 29.25
N ASP A 119 -5.07 -35.20 28.85
CA ASP A 119 -4.91 -34.03 29.71
C ASP A 119 -6.01 -33.00 29.37
N GLU A 120 -6.69 -32.55 30.43
CA GLU A 120 -7.83 -31.64 30.44
C GLU A 120 -7.44 -30.23 29.97
N ASP A 121 -7.96 -29.77 28.83
CA ASP A 121 -7.82 -28.38 28.38
C ASP A 121 -9.05 -27.55 28.80
N GLU A 122 -8.91 -26.80 29.90
CA GLU A 122 -9.65 -25.55 30.10
C GLU A 122 -9.20 -24.51 29.06
N PRO A 123 -10.11 -23.70 28.49
CA PRO A 123 -9.74 -22.69 27.51
C PRO A 123 -8.96 -21.55 28.19
N ARG A 124 -7.63 -21.54 27.96
CA ARG A 124 -6.76 -20.41 28.31
C ARG A 124 -7.21 -19.15 27.58
N ILE A 125 -7.78 -18.23 28.35
CA ILE A 125 -8.01 -16.83 27.97
C ILE A 125 -6.65 -16.20 27.70
N SER A 126 -6.33 -16.00 26.41
CA SER A 126 -5.21 -15.17 25.98
C SER A 126 -5.57 -13.70 26.23
N THR A 127 -5.04 -13.14 27.32
CA THR A 127 -5.03 -11.71 27.61
C THR A 127 -3.81 -11.06 26.95
N GLY A 128 -4.04 -10.24 25.92
CA GLY A 128 -3.02 -9.30 25.43
C GLY A 128 -3.11 -8.97 23.94
N GLY A 129 -3.78 -7.86 23.60
CA GLY A 129 -3.64 -7.17 22.31
C GLY A 129 -4.95 -6.84 21.58
N ILE A 130 -5.62 -5.74 21.96
CA ILE A 130 -6.81 -5.20 21.28
C ILE A 130 -6.40 -4.47 19.98
N ALA A 131 -5.78 -5.19 19.02
CA ALA A 131 -5.48 -4.64 17.70
C ALA A 131 -5.38 -5.68 16.56
N ASN A 132 -5.69 -6.95 16.79
CA ASN A 132 -5.60 -7.97 15.74
C ASN A 132 -6.89 -8.80 15.63
N THR A 133 -7.87 -8.26 14.90
CA THR A 133 -8.95 -9.08 14.32
C THR A 133 -9.15 -8.68 12.86
N HIS A 134 -8.58 -9.49 11.95
CA HIS A 134 -8.95 -9.69 10.54
C HIS A 134 -9.45 -8.48 9.72
N PHE A 135 -8.56 -7.54 9.38
CA PHE A 135 -8.80 -6.54 8.32
C PHE A 135 -7.86 -6.79 7.12
N GLN A 136 -8.05 -7.87 6.37
CA GLN A 136 -7.30 -8.06 5.12
C GLN A 136 -8.13 -7.56 3.93
N GLN A 137 -8.13 -6.23 3.78
CA GLN A 137 -8.57 -5.56 2.56
C GLN A 137 -7.50 -5.80 1.49
N ARG A 138 -7.91 -6.34 0.33
CA ARG A 138 -7.03 -6.52 -0.83
C ARG A 138 -6.38 -5.20 -1.25
N VAL A 139 -5.07 -5.22 -1.47
CA VAL A 139 -4.26 -4.05 -1.82
C VAL A 139 -3.90 -4.08 -3.31
N ILE A 140 -4.18 -2.96 -3.99
CA ILE A 140 -3.71 -2.67 -5.35
C ILE A 140 -2.55 -1.69 -5.23
N ASN A 141 -1.35 -2.22 -5.24
CA ASN A 141 -0.13 -1.45 -5.17
C ASN A 141 0.26 -0.94 -6.55
N VAL A 142 0.64 0.34 -6.67
CA VAL A 142 0.99 0.98 -7.94
C VAL A 142 2.27 1.77 -7.77
N SER A 143 3.30 1.40 -8.54
CA SER A 143 4.59 2.06 -8.51
C SER A 143 5.25 2.06 -9.88
N ASN A 144 6.11 3.06 -10.14
CA ASN A 144 6.91 3.04 -11.35
C ASN A 144 7.95 1.91 -11.33
N ALA A 145 8.60 1.70 -10.18
CA ALA A 145 9.58 0.62 -10.00
C ALA A 145 8.87 -0.72 -9.81
N PRO A 146 9.14 -1.73 -10.66
CA PRO A 146 8.53 -3.04 -10.53
C PRO A 146 9.19 -3.89 -9.43
N PRO A 147 8.45 -4.85 -8.82
CA PRO A 147 9.00 -5.76 -7.82
C PRO A 147 9.94 -6.79 -8.41
N VAL A 148 9.96 -6.91 -9.74
CA VAL A 148 10.78 -7.83 -10.52
C VAL A 148 11.39 -7.11 -11.71
N SER A 149 12.59 -7.50 -12.11
CA SER A 149 13.14 -7.15 -13.42
C SER A 149 12.95 -8.31 -14.39
N LEU A 150 12.43 -8.01 -15.56
CA LEU A 150 12.40 -8.94 -16.67
C LEU A 150 13.72 -8.88 -17.43
N LYS A 151 14.36 -10.03 -17.64
CA LYS A 151 15.54 -10.14 -18.49
C LYS A 151 15.26 -11.12 -19.62
N ARG A 152 15.53 -10.69 -20.85
CA ARG A 152 15.53 -11.58 -22.00
C ARG A 152 16.91 -12.23 -22.15
N GLU A 153 16.95 -13.55 -22.12
CA GLU A 153 18.18 -14.31 -22.34
C GLU A 153 18.60 -14.31 -23.82
N LYS A 154 19.85 -14.68 -24.09
CA LYS A 154 20.36 -14.80 -25.47
C LYS A 154 19.62 -15.86 -26.29
N SER A 155 18.98 -16.84 -25.62
CA SER A 155 18.12 -17.85 -26.23
C SER A 155 16.77 -17.30 -26.71
N GLY A 156 16.37 -16.12 -26.24
CA GLY A 156 15.08 -15.50 -26.52
C GLY A 156 14.07 -15.62 -25.36
N ASP A 157 14.35 -16.47 -24.37
CA ASP A 157 13.48 -16.75 -23.22
C ASP A 157 13.46 -15.61 -22.20
N TRP A 158 12.35 -15.48 -21.48
CA TRP A 158 12.18 -14.48 -20.42
C TRP A 158 12.47 -15.06 -19.04
N GLU A 159 13.28 -14.36 -18.25
CA GLU A 159 13.56 -14.70 -16.85
C GLU A 159 13.09 -13.55 -15.94
N ILE A 160 12.30 -13.89 -14.92
CA ILE A 160 11.97 -12.99 -13.81
C ILE A 160 13.09 -13.05 -12.78
N LYS A 161 13.70 -11.89 -12.49
CA LYS A 161 14.56 -11.72 -11.31
C LYS A 161 13.90 -10.77 -10.34
N GLN A 162 14.12 -10.98 -9.05
CA GLN A 162 13.61 -10.06 -8.04
C GLN A 162 14.19 -8.66 -8.27
N GLY A 163 13.30 -7.66 -8.25
CA GLY A 163 13.65 -6.26 -8.39
C GLY A 163 14.47 -5.81 -7.19
N SER A 164 15.29 -4.79 -7.42
CA SER A 164 16.13 -4.19 -6.38
C SER A 164 15.67 -2.76 -6.08
N GLY A 165 15.81 -2.33 -4.83
CA GLY A 165 15.51 -0.96 -4.41
C GLY A 165 14.74 -0.87 -3.08
N GLY A 166 14.79 0.32 -2.47
CA GLY A 166 14.12 0.59 -1.19
C GLY A 166 12.62 0.36 -1.23
N LEU A 167 11.92 0.92 -2.24
CA LEU A 167 10.47 0.79 -2.38
C LEU A 167 10.02 -0.68 -2.48
N VAL A 168 10.67 -1.48 -3.34
CA VAL A 168 10.34 -2.90 -3.49
C VAL A 168 10.50 -3.63 -2.16
N SER A 169 11.61 -3.40 -1.48
CA SER A 169 11.94 -4.03 -0.20
C SER A 169 10.97 -3.71 0.92
N CYS A 170 10.36 -2.53 0.86
CA CYS A 170 9.39 -2.05 1.85
C CYS A 170 7.98 -2.55 1.57
N VAL A 171 7.57 -2.64 0.30
CA VAL A 171 6.17 -2.98 -0.06
C VAL A 171 5.97 -4.48 -0.25
N ASP A 172 7.00 -5.23 -0.68
CA ASP A 172 6.92 -6.68 -0.90
C ASP A 172 6.38 -7.47 0.30
N PRO A 173 6.80 -7.20 1.56
CA PRO A 173 6.24 -7.89 2.74
C PRO A 173 4.74 -7.69 2.94
N VAL A 174 4.17 -6.58 2.47
CA VAL A 174 2.72 -6.31 2.52
C VAL A 174 2.02 -7.12 1.44
N MET A 175 2.60 -7.15 0.23
CA MET A 175 2.00 -7.80 -0.93
C MET A 175 1.95 -9.32 -0.77
N THR A 176 2.98 -9.93 -0.15
CA THR A 176 3.04 -11.38 0.09
C THR A 176 2.03 -11.90 1.10
N LYS A 177 1.31 -11.04 1.83
CA LYS A 177 0.31 -11.48 2.83
C LYS A 177 -0.97 -12.06 2.20
N ASP A 178 -1.28 -11.68 0.96
CA ASP A 178 -2.46 -12.14 0.23
C ASP A 178 -2.13 -12.31 -1.26
N HIS A 179 -2.37 -13.51 -1.80
CA HIS A 179 -2.14 -13.86 -3.21
C HIS A 179 -3.08 -13.10 -4.17
N GLU A 180 -4.21 -12.59 -3.67
CA GLU A 180 -5.14 -11.78 -4.46
C GLU A 180 -4.68 -10.32 -4.61
N ASN A 181 -3.68 -9.87 -3.84
CA ASN A 181 -3.08 -8.55 -4.01
C ASN A 181 -2.54 -8.36 -5.43
N ILE A 182 -2.55 -7.12 -5.91
CA ILE A 182 -2.10 -6.78 -7.27
C ILE A 182 -1.01 -5.70 -7.20
N TRP A 183 0.11 -5.94 -7.86
CA TRP A 183 1.15 -4.94 -8.10
C TRP A 183 1.12 -4.49 -9.56
N LEU A 184 0.85 -3.21 -9.77
CA LEU A 184 0.90 -2.53 -11.06
C LEU A 184 2.20 -1.74 -11.21
N ALA A 185 2.98 -2.05 -12.24
CA ALA A 185 4.23 -1.35 -12.53
C ALA A 185 4.58 -1.40 -14.01
N ASN A 186 5.41 -0.45 -14.48
CA ASN A 186 6.04 -0.60 -15.80
C ASN A 186 7.19 -1.61 -15.69
N LEU A 187 7.09 -2.73 -16.41
CA LEU A 187 8.08 -3.81 -16.41
C LEU A 187 9.23 -3.60 -17.42
N GLY A 188 9.35 -2.40 -17.99
CA GLY A 188 10.28 -2.08 -19.08
C GLY A 188 9.74 -2.40 -20.47
N MET A 189 8.46 -2.72 -20.57
CA MET A 189 7.78 -3.06 -21.82
C MET A 189 7.13 -1.81 -22.41
N ASN A 190 7.87 -1.09 -23.24
CA ASN A 190 7.36 0.11 -23.88
C ASN A 190 7.06 -0.14 -25.36
N LEU A 191 5.98 0.48 -25.84
CA LEU A 191 5.60 0.39 -27.25
C LEU A 191 6.59 1.20 -28.10
N LYS A 192 7.27 0.51 -29.02
CA LYS A 192 8.06 1.11 -30.09
C LYS A 192 7.14 1.54 -31.22
N GLU A 193 7.25 2.78 -31.68
CA GLU A 193 6.70 3.15 -32.98
C GLU A 193 7.42 2.33 -34.06
N LYS A 194 6.78 1.28 -34.59
CA LYS A 194 7.25 0.66 -35.83
C LYS A 194 7.20 1.75 -36.90
N LYS A 195 8.35 2.09 -37.52
CA LYS A 195 8.35 2.80 -38.81
C LYS A 195 7.43 1.99 -39.73
N ARG A 196 6.27 2.55 -40.11
CA ARG A 196 5.35 1.93 -41.06
C ARG A 196 6.08 1.76 -42.39
N ALA A 197 6.74 0.62 -42.55
CA ALA A 197 7.25 0.18 -43.85
C ALA A 197 6.04 -0.36 -44.63
N SER A 198 5.80 0.25 -45.79
CA SER A 198 4.93 -0.21 -46.88
C SER A 198 3.51 -0.64 -46.52
N PHE A 199 2.62 0.32 -46.32
CA PHE A 199 1.21 0.15 -46.71
C PHE A 199 0.86 1.24 -47.73
N SER A 200 0.05 0.86 -48.71
CA SER A 200 -0.24 1.56 -49.97
C SER A 200 -0.65 3.03 -49.83
N SER A 201 -0.36 3.77 -50.89
CA SER A 201 -0.40 5.24 -51.04
C SER A 201 -1.76 5.93 -50.87
N GLU A 202 -2.79 5.28 -50.33
CA GLU A 202 -4.11 5.88 -50.11
C GLU A 202 -4.45 6.13 -48.62
N GLU A 203 -3.76 5.50 -47.66
CA GLU A 203 -3.94 5.78 -46.21
C GLU A 203 -3.04 6.91 -45.67
N SER A 204 -2.21 7.51 -46.53
CA SER A 204 -1.26 8.57 -46.14
C SER A 204 -1.94 9.89 -45.76
N GLU A 205 -3.20 10.13 -46.15
CA GLU A 205 -3.94 11.34 -45.77
C GLU A 205 -4.67 11.18 -44.43
N LEU A 206 -5.02 9.95 -44.00
CA LEU A 206 -5.62 9.70 -42.67
C LEU A 206 -4.59 9.68 -41.52
N SER A 207 -3.31 9.50 -41.83
CA SER A 207 -2.23 9.43 -40.83
C SER A 207 -1.76 10.79 -40.29
N LYS A 208 -2.23 11.90 -40.89
CA LYS A 208 -2.03 13.27 -40.38
C LYS A 208 -3.05 13.66 -39.29
N LEU A 209 -4.05 12.83 -39.01
CA LEU A 209 -4.96 13.08 -37.90
C LEU A 209 -4.33 12.64 -36.59
N ALA A 210 -4.11 13.61 -35.69
CA ALA A 210 -3.76 13.39 -34.29
C ALA A 210 -4.64 12.28 -33.68
N PRO A 211 -4.10 11.44 -32.78
CA PRO A 211 -4.86 10.34 -32.19
C PRO A 211 -6.17 10.89 -31.62
N SER A 212 -7.30 10.27 -31.96
CA SER A 212 -8.62 10.72 -31.52
C SER A 212 -8.61 10.91 -30.00
N THR A 213 -8.75 12.14 -29.54
CA THR A 213 -8.64 12.45 -28.14
C THR A 213 -10.01 12.42 -27.47
N ASN A 214 -10.07 12.16 -26.16
CA ASN A 214 -11.25 12.52 -25.39
C ASN A 214 -11.41 14.06 -25.34
N THR A 215 -12.48 14.55 -24.70
CA THR A 215 -12.75 15.99 -24.51
C THR A 215 -11.63 16.76 -23.78
N LEU A 216 -10.63 16.08 -23.22
CA LEU A 216 -9.47 16.65 -22.56
C LEU A 216 -8.20 16.63 -23.43
N GLY A 217 -8.27 16.24 -24.71
CA GLY A 217 -7.10 16.20 -25.58
C GLY A 217 -6.18 14.99 -25.36
N LEU A 218 -6.66 13.92 -24.70
CA LEU A 218 -5.88 12.70 -24.41
C LEU A 218 -6.24 11.54 -25.35
N PRO A 219 -5.26 10.76 -25.86
CA PRO A 219 -5.51 9.69 -26.84
C PRO A 219 -6.50 8.64 -26.35
N LEU A 220 -7.56 8.39 -27.12
CA LEU A 220 -8.43 7.23 -26.93
C LEU A 220 -7.69 5.99 -27.44
N ILE A 221 -7.52 4.98 -26.57
CA ILE A 221 -7.01 3.67 -26.97
C ILE A 221 -8.04 3.04 -27.90
N LYS A 222 -7.80 3.10 -29.22
CA LYS A 222 -8.61 2.39 -30.22
C LYS A 222 -8.42 0.88 -30.06
N GLN A 223 -9.46 0.12 -30.37
CA GLN A 223 -9.48 -1.34 -30.41
C GLN A 223 -8.30 -1.93 -31.24
N ALA A 224 -7.83 -1.19 -32.25
CA ALA A 224 -6.66 -1.54 -33.07
C ALA A 224 -5.30 -1.55 -32.32
N ILE A 225 -5.20 -0.95 -31.13
CA ILE A 225 -3.99 -0.99 -30.29
C ILE A 225 -4.02 -2.21 -29.35
N ALA A 226 -5.19 -2.78 -29.07
CA ALA A 226 -5.30 -4.00 -28.26
C ALA A 226 -4.53 -5.16 -28.91
N ASP A 227 -4.59 -5.29 -30.23
CA ASP A 227 -3.80 -6.29 -30.98
C ASP A 227 -2.29 -6.05 -30.80
N VAL A 228 -1.85 -4.79 -30.72
CA VAL A 228 -0.43 -4.46 -30.44
C VAL A 228 -0.04 -4.80 -29.01
N PHE A 229 -0.94 -4.63 -28.03
CA PHE A 229 -0.72 -5.09 -26.65
C PHE A 229 -0.58 -6.61 -26.57
N PHE A 230 -1.45 -7.37 -27.26
CA PHE A 230 -1.32 -8.82 -27.36
C PHE A 230 -0.06 -9.22 -28.11
N HIS A 231 0.37 -8.46 -29.12
CA HIS A 231 1.59 -8.71 -29.88
C HIS A 231 2.89 -8.33 -29.13
N VAL A 232 2.82 -7.46 -28.12
CA VAL A 232 3.96 -7.20 -27.20
C VAL A 232 4.07 -8.30 -26.14
N LEU A 233 2.94 -8.95 -25.80
CA LEU A 233 2.87 -10.04 -24.83
C LEU A 233 3.08 -11.43 -25.45
N ALA A 234 2.70 -11.61 -26.71
CA ALA A 234 2.99 -12.79 -27.53
C ALA A 234 4.31 -12.55 -28.27
N ASP A 235 5.29 -13.45 -28.14
CA ASP A 235 6.52 -13.36 -28.90
C ASP A 235 6.21 -13.31 -30.42
N ASP A 236 6.97 -12.52 -31.19
CA ASP A 236 6.87 -12.51 -32.66
C ASP A 236 6.96 -13.96 -33.17
N ASP A 237 5.92 -14.43 -33.86
CA ASP A 237 5.85 -15.79 -34.44
C ASP A 237 7.07 -16.02 -35.35
N GLN A 238 8.08 -16.73 -34.84
CA GLN A 238 9.12 -17.26 -35.70
C GLN A 238 8.54 -18.40 -36.54
N PRO A 239 8.85 -18.46 -37.85
CA PRO A 239 8.26 -19.44 -38.76
C PRO A 239 8.48 -20.86 -38.23
N GLU A 240 7.37 -21.58 -38.09
CA GLU A 240 7.25 -22.91 -37.51
C GLU A 240 8.28 -23.87 -38.13
N LYS A 241 9.26 -24.29 -37.33
CA LYS A 241 9.98 -25.55 -37.55
C LYS A 241 9.43 -26.55 -36.55
N GLU A 242 8.96 -27.68 -37.06
CA GLU A 242 8.34 -28.80 -36.35
C GLU A 242 8.94 -29.01 -34.94
N SER A 243 8.26 -28.47 -33.92
CA SER A 243 8.63 -28.65 -32.52
C SER A 243 7.63 -29.59 -31.86
N ASN A 244 8.13 -30.57 -31.11
CA ASN A 244 7.32 -31.56 -30.38
C ASN A 244 6.37 -30.86 -29.38
N ALA A 245 5.22 -31.47 -29.05
CA ALA A 245 4.20 -30.84 -28.19
C ALA A 245 4.74 -30.36 -26.83
N ASP A 246 5.68 -31.10 -26.25
CA ASP A 246 6.35 -30.74 -24.99
C ASP A 246 7.28 -29.53 -25.15
N GLN A 247 7.94 -29.38 -26.30
CA GLN A 247 8.79 -28.22 -26.60
C GLN A 247 7.95 -26.96 -26.85
N LYS A 248 6.79 -27.10 -27.48
CA LYS A 248 5.83 -26.00 -27.66
C LYS A 248 5.30 -25.51 -26.31
N LYS A 249 4.93 -26.43 -25.43
CA LYS A 249 4.47 -26.10 -24.07
C LYS A 249 5.57 -25.44 -23.23
N ALA A 250 6.80 -25.97 -23.26
CA ALA A 250 7.93 -25.35 -22.57
C ALA A 250 8.21 -23.93 -23.09
N ARG A 251 8.11 -23.70 -24.41
CA ARG A 251 8.30 -22.38 -25.02
C ARG A 251 7.16 -21.41 -24.66
N GLU A 252 5.92 -21.87 -24.62
CA GLU A 252 4.78 -21.08 -24.14
C GLU A 252 4.92 -20.71 -22.66
N GLU A 253 5.44 -21.61 -21.82
CA GLU A 253 5.74 -21.34 -20.40
C GLU A 253 6.91 -20.36 -20.21
N MET A 254 7.87 -20.33 -21.14
CA MET A 254 9.02 -19.41 -21.18
C MET A 254 8.74 -18.09 -21.94
N SER A 255 7.56 -17.97 -22.56
CA SER A 255 7.07 -16.70 -23.11
C SER A 255 6.81 -15.70 -21.99
N LEU A 256 6.78 -14.41 -22.31
CA LEU A 256 6.54 -13.37 -21.33
C LEU A 256 5.20 -13.56 -20.57
N LEU A 257 4.14 -13.92 -21.29
CA LEU A 257 2.83 -14.21 -20.69
C LEU A 257 2.88 -15.48 -19.81
N GLY A 258 3.61 -16.51 -20.25
CA GLY A 258 3.82 -17.74 -19.49
C GLY A 258 4.56 -17.48 -18.17
N VAL A 259 5.64 -16.70 -18.22
CA VAL A 259 6.47 -16.32 -17.08
C VAL A 259 5.68 -15.47 -16.07
N LEU A 260 4.89 -14.50 -16.54
CA LEU A 260 3.99 -13.72 -15.67
C LEU A 260 2.88 -14.58 -15.05
N ASN A 261 2.27 -15.48 -15.82
CA ASN A 261 1.26 -16.40 -15.30
C ASN A 261 1.85 -17.36 -14.25
N ASN A 262 3.06 -17.86 -14.46
CA ASN A 262 3.76 -18.70 -13.49
C ASN A 262 4.08 -17.93 -12.20
N TYR A 263 4.54 -16.68 -12.31
CA TYR A 263 4.74 -15.82 -11.15
C TYR A 263 3.43 -15.61 -10.36
N ASN A 264 2.34 -15.29 -11.07
CA ASN A 264 1.02 -15.02 -10.48
C ASN A 264 0.37 -16.25 -9.84
N ARG A 265 0.77 -17.47 -10.21
CA ARG A 265 0.30 -18.72 -9.59
C ARG A 265 0.93 -18.97 -8.22
N GLY A 266 2.17 -18.53 -8.01
CA GLY A 266 2.92 -18.78 -6.78
C GLY A 266 3.03 -17.59 -5.82
N ASN A 267 2.64 -16.38 -6.26
CA ASN A 267 2.84 -15.12 -5.53
C ASN A 267 1.56 -14.28 -5.57
N TYR A 268 1.70 -12.97 -5.36
CA TYR A 268 0.67 -11.98 -5.69
C TYR A 268 0.62 -11.72 -7.19
N LYS A 269 -0.45 -11.07 -7.67
CA LYS A 269 -0.64 -10.78 -9.09
C LYS A 269 0.22 -9.60 -9.52
N LEU A 270 1.06 -9.80 -10.51
CA LEU A 270 1.86 -8.77 -11.16
C LEU A 270 1.24 -8.42 -12.52
N ASN A 271 0.80 -7.17 -12.65
CA ASN A 271 0.16 -6.68 -13.86
C ASN A 271 0.98 -5.53 -14.47
N PRO A 272 1.43 -5.64 -15.73
CA PRO A 272 2.23 -4.60 -16.35
C PRO A 272 1.39 -3.38 -16.73
N VAL A 273 1.95 -2.19 -16.53
CA VAL A 273 1.47 -0.95 -17.11
C VAL A 273 2.33 -0.65 -18.34
N VAL A 274 1.72 -0.71 -19.52
CA VAL A 274 2.40 -0.46 -20.79
C VAL A 274 2.18 0.98 -21.21
N VAL A 275 3.26 1.64 -21.58
CA VAL A 275 3.25 3.04 -22.03
C VAL A 275 4.07 3.18 -23.32
N GLN A 276 3.88 4.30 -24.03
CA GLN A 276 4.69 4.62 -25.21
C GLN A 276 6.14 4.89 -24.79
N GLU A 277 7.11 4.35 -25.54
CA GLU A 277 8.53 4.46 -25.17
C GLU A 277 9.02 5.91 -25.12
N GLN A 278 8.58 6.72 -26.09
CA GLN A 278 8.90 8.15 -26.13
C GLN A 278 8.39 8.86 -24.86
N ASP A 279 7.14 8.60 -24.48
CA ASP A 279 6.55 9.19 -23.28
C ASP A 279 7.26 8.70 -22.02
N TYR A 280 7.59 7.41 -21.93
CA TYR A 280 8.29 6.87 -20.76
C TYR A 280 9.68 7.46 -20.58
N ASN A 281 10.44 7.61 -21.66
CA ASN A 281 11.79 8.17 -21.60
C ASN A 281 11.75 9.63 -21.10
N VAL A 282 10.81 10.42 -21.63
CA VAL A 282 10.61 11.82 -21.22
C VAL A 282 10.02 11.94 -19.80
N TYR A 283 9.13 11.04 -19.42
CA TYR A 283 8.56 10.96 -18.08
C TYR A 283 9.60 10.56 -17.03
N TYR A 284 10.32 9.46 -17.25
CA TYR A 284 11.23 8.86 -16.29
C TYR A 284 12.58 9.57 -16.30
N GLY A 285 13.27 9.61 -17.45
CA GLY A 285 14.57 10.27 -17.59
C GLY A 285 14.46 11.79 -17.54
N GLY A 286 13.37 12.35 -18.06
CA GLY A 286 13.11 13.78 -18.09
C GLY A 286 12.46 14.32 -16.81
N ILE A 287 11.14 14.49 -16.76
CA ILE A 287 10.46 15.21 -15.67
C ILE A 287 10.73 14.59 -14.30
N SER A 288 10.66 13.26 -14.18
CA SER A 288 10.82 12.61 -12.87
C SER A 288 12.25 12.76 -12.34
N ASN A 289 13.27 12.37 -13.10
CA ASN A 289 14.66 12.35 -12.61
C ASN A 289 15.48 13.60 -12.94
N GLY A 290 15.11 14.36 -13.96
CA GLY A 290 15.79 15.58 -14.40
C GLY A 290 15.18 16.88 -13.85
N LEU A 291 13.95 16.85 -13.32
CA LEU A 291 13.31 18.01 -12.69
C LEU A 291 12.86 17.72 -11.25
N LEU A 292 11.93 16.78 -11.06
CA LEU A 292 11.29 16.55 -9.75
C LEU A 292 12.26 15.98 -8.71
N TRP A 293 13.09 15.00 -9.08
CA TRP A 293 14.09 14.42 -8.18
C TRP A 293 15.05 15.47 -7.60
N PRO A 294 15.83 16.23 -8.40
CA PRO A 294 16.73 17.25 -7.86
C PRO A 294 15.97 18.37 -7.13
N ALA A 295 14.84 18.83 -7.67
CA ALA A 295 14.06 19.90 -7.05
C ALA A 295 13.56 19.51 -5.65
N LEU A 296 12.93 18.35 -5.50
CA LEU A 296 12.35 17.92 -4.22
C LEU A 296 13.40 17.53 -3.16
N HIS A 297 14.66 17.30 -3.58
CA HIS A 297 15.80 17.11 -2.68
C HIS A 297 16.52 18.43 -2.33
N ASN A 298 15.99 19.60 -2.73
CA ASN A 298 16.61 20.90 -2.55
C ASN A 298 17.97 21.06 -3.26
N LEU A 299 18.08 20.51 -4.47
CA LEU A 299 19.30 20.49 -5.27
C LEU A 299 19.06 21.11 -6.66
N PRO A 300 18.69 22.41 -6.74
CA PRO A 300 18.32 23.08 -7.98
C PRO A 300 19.43 23.07 -9.05
N GLU A 301 20.70 23.00 -8.64
CA GLU A 301 21.86 22.93 -9.53
C GLU A 301 21.94 21.65 -10.36
N TYR A 302 21.23 20.59 -9.97
CA TYR A 302 21.12 19.34 -10.70
C TYR A 302 19.86 19.24 -11.58
N VAL A 303 19.01 20.27 -11.59
CA VAL A 303 17.87 20.37 -12.51
C VAL A 303 18.38 20.56 -13.94
N MET A 304 17.85 19.79 -14.89
CA MET A 304 18.25 19.90 -16.30
C MET A 304 17.94 21.29 -16.85
N SER A 305 18.95 21.93 -17.45
CA SER A 305 18.84 23.28 -18.04
C SER A 305 17.83 23.38 -19.17
N ASP A 306 17.51 22.27 -19.86
CA ASP A 306 16.50 22.24 -20.93
C ASP A 306 15.13 22.72 -20.43
N TYR A 307 14.83 22.56 -19.14
CA TYR A 307 13.57 23.00 -18.52
C TYR A 307 13.46 24.49 -18.30
N ASP A 308 14.54 25.25 -18.52
CA ASP A 308 14.49 26.71 -18.56
C ASP A 308 13.75 27.21 -19.81
N THR A 309 13.61 26.34 -20.82
CA THR A 309 12.80 26.61 -22.01
C THR A 309 11.34 26.22 -21.77
N PRO A 310 10.39 27.17 -21.70
CA PRO A 310 9.00 26.86 -21.32
C PRO A 310 8.27 25.89 -22.26
N LYS A 311 8.65 25.87 -23.54
CA LYS A 311 8.09 24.95 -24.53
C LYS A 311 8.49 23.50 -24.21
N ILE A 312 9.78 23.25 -23.97
CA ILE A 312 10.30 21.92 -23.64
C ILE A 312 9.67 21.44 -22.34
N LEU A 313 9.64 22.29 -21.30
CA LEU A 313 8.99 21.99 -20.03
C LEU A 313 7.53 21.56 -20.22
N ARG A 314 6.75 22.30 -21.00
CA ARG A 314 5.34 21.99 -21.26
C ARG A 314 5.18 20.66 -21.99
N ASP A 315 5.94 20.45 -23.06
CA ASP A 315 5.84 19.23 -23.88
C ASP A 315 6.20 17.98 -23.05
N HIS A 316 7.28 18.07 -22.26
CA HIS A 316 7.71 16.99 -21.38
C HIS A 316 6.75 16.78 -20.20
N TRP A 317 6.19 17.85 -19.65
CA TRP A 317 5.15 17.77 -18.62
C TRP A 317 3.90 17.05 -19.13
N CYS A 318 3.49 17.27 -20.38
CA CYS A 318 2.38 16.55 -20.98
C CYS A 318 2.64 15.03 -21.04
N SER A 319 3.88 14.58 -21.34
CA SER A 319 4.24 13.16 -21.23
C SER A 319 4.10 12.64 -19.80
N TYR A 320 4.52 13.43 -18.80
CA TYR A 320 4.37 13.06 -17.39
C TYR A 320 2.91 12.88 -16.97
N VAL A 321 2.03 13.79 -17.42
CA VAL A 321 0.58 13.71 -17.21
C VAL A 321 -0.02 12.49 -17.92
N ARG A 322 0.34 12.23 -19.19
CA ARG A 322 -0.15 11.06 -19.95
C ARG A 322 0.22 9.74 -19.28
N VAL A 323 1.44 9.60 -18.80
CA VAL A 323 1.88 8.39 -18.08
C VAL A 323 1.12 8.23 -16.77
N ASN A 324 0.99 9.29 -15.96
CA ASN A 324 0.20 9.26 -14.73
C ASN A 324 -1.26 8.84 -14.99
N TYR A 325 -1.87 9.37 -16.05
CA TYR A 325 -3.21 8.99 -16.46
C TYR A 325 -3.32 7.51 -16.82
N GLN A 326 -2.35 6.96 -17.55
CA GLN A 326 -2.33 5.54 -17.90
C GLN A 326 -2.26 4.65 -16.65
N PHE A 327 -1.36 4.98 -15.71
CA PHE A 327 -1.27 4.28 -14.42
C PHE A 327 -2.58 4.36 -13.63
N ALA A 328 -3.25 5.53 -13.60
CA ALA A 328 -4.52 5.70 -12.90
C ALA A 328 -5.64 4.84 -13.52
N ILE A 329 -5.74 4.81 -14.86
CA ILE A 329 -6.74 3.99 -15.56
C ILE A 329 -6.51 2.50 -15.30
N ASP A 330 -5.27 2.03 -15.38
CA ASP A 330 -4.96 0.63 -15.13
C ASP A 330 -5.16 0.25 -13.66
N ALA A 331 -4.89 1.16 -12.72
CA ALA A 331 -5.23 0.97 -11.31
C ALA A 331 -6.74 0.80 -11.09
N VAL A 332 -7.57 1.65 -11.70
CA VAL A 332 -9.03 1.52 -11.60
C VAL A 332 -9.51 0.20 -12.20
N ARG A 333 -9.02 -0.16 -13.40
CA ARG A 333 -9.43 -1.39 -14.11
C ARG A 333 -9.11 -2.68 -13.37
N ASN A 334 -8.06 -2.68 -12.56
CA ASN A 334 -7.64 -3.84 -11.76
C ASN A 334 -8.23 -3.84 -10.35
N SER A 335 -8.87 -2.74 -9.94
CA SER A 335 -9.48 -2.58 -8.62
C SER A 335 -10.97 -2.93 -8.60
N ARG A 336 -11.44 -3.34 -7.43
CA ARG A 336 -12.85 -3.47 -7.05
C ARG A 336 -13.19 -2.34 -6.06
N PRO A 337 -14.47 -1.97 -5.88
CA PRO A 337 -14.85 -0.87 -4.97
C PRO A 337 -14.36 -0.99 -3.52
N GLN A 338 -14.14 -2.22 -3.06
CA GLN A 338 -13.61 -2.57 -1.74
C GLN A 338 -12.09 -2.54 -1.63
N ASP A 339 -11.34 -2.51 -2.73
CA ASP A 339 -9.89 -2.60 -2.64
C ASP A 339 -9.26 -1.30 -2.16
N PHE A 340 -8.07 -1.41 -1.58
CA PHE A 340 -7.25 -0.26 -1.24
C PHE A 340 -6.23 -0.03 -2.34
N ILE A 341 -6.35 1.09 -3.06
CA ILE A 341 -5.37 1.48 -4.08
C ILE A 341 -4.28 2.32 -3.42
N TRP A 342 -3.06 1.80 -3.42
CA TRP A 342 -1.89 2.42 -2.84
C TRP A 342 -0.90 2.83 -3.92
N ILE A 343 -0.83 4.13 -4.17
CA ILE A 343 0.09 4.73 -5.14
C ILE A 343 1.38 5.13 -4.42
N HIS A 344 2.52 4.89 -5.06
CA HIS A 344 3.81 5.24 -4.51
C HIS A 344 4.64 6.18 -5.38
N ASP A 345 5.22 7.15 -4.68
CA ASP A 345 6.38 7.94 -5.05
C ASP A 345 6.16 9.05 -6.10
N TYR A 346 7.15 9.94 -6.20
CA TYR A 346 7.12 11.19 -6.98
C TYR A 346 6.83 11.01 -8.48
N HIS A 347 6.95 9.80 -9.01
CA HIS A 347 6.61 9.51 -10.39
C HIS A 347 5.09 9.59 -10.65
N LEU A 348 4.26 9.31 -9.62
CA LEU A 348 2.83 9.08 -9.78
C LEU A 348 1.94 10.09 -9.00
N MET A 349 2.43 11.31 -8.80
CA MET A 349 1.76 12.35 -7.97
C MET A 349 0.45 12.90 -8.57
N LEU A 350 0.13 12.61 -9.83
CA LEU A 350 -1.06 13.12 -10.52
C LEU A 350 -2.12 12.05 -10.79
N THR A 351 -1.94 10.83 -10.29
CA THR A 351 -2.90 9.73 -10.50
C THR A 351 -4.25 9.98 -9.83
N GLY A 352 -4.27 10.64 -8.66
CA GLY A 352 -5.48 11.05 -7.93
C GLY A 352 -6.37 9.88 -7.48
N MET A 353 -5.98 9.18 -6.40
CA MET A 353 -6.66 7.95 -5.93
C MET A 353 -6.71 7.81 -4.38
N VAL A 354 -6.98 6.61 -3.85
CA VAL A 354 -7.29 6.40 -2.42
C VAL A 354 -6.10 6.76 -1.51
N GLY A 355 -4.94 6.14 -1.68
CA GLY A 355 -3.75 6.40 -0.86
C GLY A 355 -2.51 6.71 -1.67
N PHE A 356 -1.71 7.68 -1.22
CA PHE A 356 -0.41 8.00 -1.78
C PHE A 356 0.68 8.03 -0.69
N PHE A 357 1.86 7.51 -0.98
CA PHE A 357 3.02 7.64 -0.09
C PHE A 357 4.23 8.17 -0.85
N LEU A 358 4.80 9.29 -0.39
CA LEU A 358 6.01 9.89 -0.94
C LEU A 358 7.25 9.30 -0.26
N HIS A 359 8.11 8.64 -1.02
CA HIS A 359 9.29 7.97 -0.45
C HIS A 359 10.49 8.91 -0.32
N ILE A 360 10.53 9.96 -1.12
CA ILE A 360 11.59 10.98 -1.13
C ILE A 360 11.21 12.18 -0.23
N PRO A 361 12.17 13.06 0.10
CA PRO A 361 11.86 14.33 0.73
C PRO A 361 10.91 15.20 -0.12
N PHE A 362 10.22 16.12 0.53
CA PHE A 362 9.46 17.18 -0.13
C PHE A 362 10.03 18.54 0.27
N GLN A 363 11.20 18.87 -0.27
CA GLN A 363 11.94 20.09 0.05
C GLN A 363 12.28 20.89 -1.22
N PRO A 364 11.30 21.34 -2.01
CA PRO A 364 11.59 22.22 -3.14
C PRO A 364 12.14 23.57 -2.66
N SER A 365 13.12 24.08 -3.41
CA SER A 365 13.68 25.42 -3.23
C SER A 365 12.60 26.51 -3.42
N ASP A 366 12.81 27.67 -2.81
CA ASP A 366 11.80 28.75 -2.83
C ASP A 366 11.51 29.28 -4.24
N ASP A 367 12.48 29.21 -5.15
CA ASP A 367 12.35 29.62 -6.54
C ASP A 367 11.64 28.58 -7.43
N PHE A 368 11.49 27.33 -6.97
CA PHE A 368 10.93 26.22 -7.75
C PHE A 368 9.53 26.54 -8.27
N PHE A 369 8.65 27.09 -7.44
CA PHE A 369 7.28 27.42 -7.83
C PHE A 369 7.18 28.67 -8.71
N THR A 370 8.20 29.52 -8.67
CA THR A 370 8.30 30.69 -9.56
C THR A 370 8.79 30.25 -10.94
N LYS A 371 9.86 29.43 -11.00
CA LYS A 371 10.49 28.99 -12.25
C LYS A 371 9.72 27.86 -12.94
N TYR A 372 9.25 26.88 -12.18
CA TYR A 372 8.58 25.68 -12.69
C TYR A 372 7.12 25.56 -12.23
N GLY A 373 6.45 26.70 -12.05
CA GLY A 373 5.08 26.77 -11.52
C GLY A 373 4.05 25.90 -12.26
N THR A 374 4.23 25.69 -13.57
CA THR A 374 3.38 24.77 -14.37
C THR A 374 3.38 23.34 -13.80
N CYS A 375 4.55 22.86 -13.34
CA CYS A 375 4.70 21.55 -12.75
C CYS A 375 4.43 21.61 -11.24
N GLY A 376 5.05 22.54 -10.52
CA GLY A 376 4.95 22.63 -9.06
C GLY A 376 3.52 22.81 -8.55
N LEU A 377 2.75 23.73 -9.13
CA LEU A 377 1.36 23.96 -8.71
C LEU A 377 0.46 22.76 -9.04
N ALA A 378 0.74 22.06 -10.14
CA ALA A 378 0.02 20.86 -10.50
C ALA A 378 0.32 19.70 -9.53
N VAL A 379 1.57 19.58 -9.05
CA VAL A 379 1.96 18.61 -8.00
C VAL A 379 1.23 18.89 -6.69
N LEU A 380 1.19 20.15 -6.21
CA LEU A 380 0.45 20.50 -5.00
C LEU A 380 -1.03 20.13 -5.12
N ARG A 381 -1.67 20.49 -6.24
CA ARG A 381 -3.08 20.12 -6.47
C ARG A 381 -3.27 18.62 -6.59
N GLY A 382 -2.38 17.92 -7.29
CA GLY A 382 -2.43 16.47 -7.52
C GLY A 382 -2.40 15.68 -6.21
N LEU A 383 -1.51 16.05 -5.29
CA LEU A 383 -1.42 15.42 -3.98
C LEU A 383 -2.69 15.66 -3.13
N LEU A 384 -3.35 16.80 -3.25
CA LEU A 384 -4.67 17.05 -2.63
C LEU A 384 -5.84 16.30 -3.27
N ARG A 385 -5.64 15.58 -4.39
CA ARG A 385 -6.65 14.71 -4.99
C ARG A 385 -6.64 13.29 -4.43
N PHE A 386 -5.71 12.98 -3.53
CA PHE A 386 -5.75 11.70 -2.81
C PHE A 386 -6.62 11.79 -1.56
N THR A 387 -7.27 10.70 -1.16
CA THR A 387 -8.00 10.66 0.13
C THR A 387 -7.01 10.80 1.29
N LYS A 388 -5.83 10.17 1.15
CA LYS A 388 -4.78 10.23 2.17
C LYS A 388 -3.37 10.19 1.56
N VAL A 389 -2.48 11.04 2.07
CA VAL A 389 -1.07 11.18 1.66
C VAL A 389 -0.17 10.97 2.88
N GLY A 390 0.85 10.14 2.73
CA GLY A 390 1.88 9.90 3.74
C GLY A 390 3.24 10.43 3.30
N PHE A 391 3.96 11.01 4.26
CA PHE A 391 5.34 11.49 4.12
C PHE A 391 6.28 10.69 5.02
N GLN A 392 7.58 10.75 4.74
CA GLN A 392 8.61 10.14 5.59
C GLN A 392 8.80 10.87 6.91
N THR A 393 8.74 12.21 6.90
CA THR A 393 9.09 13.04 8.06
C THR A 393 8.09 14.18 8.28
N HIS A 394 8.04 14.70 9.51
CA HIS A 394 7.27 15.91 9.83
C HIS A 394 7.76 17.12 9.04
N ARG A 395 9.07 17.22 8.80
CA ARG A 395 9.69 18.30 8.01
C ARG A 395 9.10 18.35 6.59
N ASP A 396 8.94 17.20 5.94
CA ASP A 396 8.38 17.12 4.58
C ASP A 396 6.89 17.47 4.54
N ARG A 397 6.11 16.94 5.49
CA ARG A 397 4.69 17.25 5.61
C ARG A 397 4.46 18.74 5.88
N SER A 398 5.19 19.32 6.83
CA SER A 398 5.08 20.74 7.19
C SER A 398 5.43 21.63 6.00
N ARG A 399 6.53 21.33 5.30
CA ARG A 399 6.93 22.07 4.09
C ARG A 399 5.85 22.01 3.01
N TYR A 400 5.24 20.85 2.79
CA TYR A 400 4.12 20.71 1.86
C TYR A 400 2.92 21.58 2.25
N ILE A 401 2.56 21.60 3.54
CA ILE A 401 1.43 22.41 4.06
C ILE A 401 1.70 23.91 3.88
N GLU A 402 2.91 24.37 4.21
CA GLU A 402 3.33 25.77 4.01
C GLU A 402 3.15 26.18 2.54
N LEU A 403 3.61 25.34 1.60
CA LEU A 403 3.52 25.60 0.17
C LEU A 403 2.06 25.57 -0.33
N VAL A 404 1.22 24.69 0.23
CA VAL A 404 -0.23 24.70 -0.02
C VAL A 404 -0.85 26.03 0.44
N GLN A 405 -0.56 26.48 1.66
CA GLN A 405 -1.10 27.74 2.18
C GLN A 405 -0.61 28.96 1.38
N GLN A 406 0.66 28.93 0.94
CA GLN A 406 1.26 30.00 0.14
C GLN A 406 0.67 30.10 -1.27
N HIS A 407 0.48 28.96 -1.95
CA HIS A 407 0.12 28.95 -3.37
C HIS A 407 -1.35 28.62 -3.67
N LEU A 408 -2.07 27.99 -2.75
CA LEU A 408 -3.48 27.60 -2.90
C LEU A 408 -4.35 28.36 -1.89
N ARG A 409 -4.64 29.63 -2.17
CA ARG A 409 -5.35 30.55 -1.25
C ARG A 409 -6.74 30.08 -0.79
N ASN A 410 -7.38 29.20 -1.55
CA ASN A 410 -8.70 28.64 -1.23
C ASN A 410 -8.62 27.31 -0.46
N ALA A 411 -7.43 26.87 -0.07
CA ALA A 411 -7.25 25.67 0.73
C ALA A 411 -7.49 25.98 2.22
N THR A 412 -8.30 25.17 2.88
CA THR A 412 -8.45 25.21 4.33
C THR A 412 -7.66 24.07 4.96
N VAL A 413 -6.92 24.37 6.02
CA VAL A 413 -6.03 23.42 6.70
C VAL A 413 -6.48 23.28 8.15
N TYR A 414 -6.66 22.04 8.59
CA TYR A 414 -6.98 21.66 9.97
C TYR A 414 -5.92 20.70 10.50
N HIS A 415 -5.47 20.88 11.73
CA HIS A 415 -4.51 19.98 12.40
C HIS A 415 -5.18 19.29 13.58
N ASP A 416 -5.15 17.96 13.56
CA ASP A 416 -5.49 17.12 14.69
C ASP A 416 -4.21 16.84 15.49
N GLN A 417 -4.07 17.49 16.64
CA GLN A 417 -2.88 17.35 17.50
C GLN A 417 -2.77 15.98 18.16
N HIS A 418 -3.89 15.29 18.39
CA HIS A 418 -3.88 13.99 19.09
C HIS A 418 -3.36 12.88 18.19
N LEU A 419 -3.74 12.91 16.91
CA LEU A 419 -3.28 11.93 15.92
C LEU A 419 -2.06 12.40 15.13
N ASP A 420 -1.69 13.67 15.30
CA ASP A 420 -0.74 14.39 14.47
C ASP A 420 -1.03 14.21 12.96
N ILE A 421 -2.25 14.54 12.55
CA ILE A 421 -2.69 14.46 11.16
C ILE A 421 -3.21 15.82 10.72
N PHE A 422 -2.83 16.25 9.51
CA PHE A 422 -3.42 17.41 8.88
C PHE A 422 -4.53 17.01 7.93
N THR A 423 -5.60 17.78 7.87
CA THR A 423 -6.66 17.64 6.87
C THR A 423 -6.72 18.91 6.07
N VAL A 424 -6.61 18.78 4.74
CA VAL A 424 -6.63 19.91 3.82
C VAL A 424 -7.83 19.77 2.90
N ALA A 425 -8.70 20.79 2.85
CA ALA A 425 -9.79 20.85 1.88
C ALA A 425 -9.51 21.91 0.80
N HIS A 426 -9.64 21.53 -0.47
CA HIS A 426 -9.36 22.39 -1.61
C HIS A 426 -10.24 22.00 -2.82
N GLU A 427 -11.02 22.96 -3.33
CA GLU A 427 -11.90 22.78 -4.51
C GLU A 427 -12.85 21.57 -4.40
N GLY A 428 -13.48 21.38 -3.24
CA GLY A 428 -14.43 20.28 -3.00
C GLY A 428 -13.80 18.92 -2.71
N TRP A 429 -12.46 18.83 -2.64
CA TRP A 429 -11.74 17.64 -2.23
C TRP A 429 -11.14 17.82 -0.84
N THR A 430 -11.10 16.74 -0.08
CA THR A 430 -10.45 16.71 1.24
C THR A 430 -9.39 15.63 1.26
N CYS A 431 -8.21 15.95 1.79
CA CYS A 431 -7.06 15.08 1.86
C CYS A 431 -6.51 15.02 3.29
N SER A 432 -6.21 13.83 3.79
CA SER A 432 -5.52 13.65 5.07
C SER A 432 -4.02 13.47 4.85
N LEU A 433 -3.19 14.19 5.59
CA LEU A 433 -1.74 14.20 5.48
C LEU A 433 -1.10 13.68 6.77
N GLY A 434 -0.36 12.59 6.70
CA GLY A 434 0.30 11.95 7.84
C GLY A 434 1.79 11.69 7.63
N VAL A 435 2.47 11.29 8.69
CA VAL A 435 3.90 10.95 8.69
C VAL A 435 4.06 9.49 9.08
N PHE A 436 4.67 8.71 8.19
CA PHE A 436 4.89 7.28 8.37
C PHE A 436 6.32 6.95 7.94
N PRO A 437 7.30 7.00 8.86
CA PRO A 437 8.68 6.68 8.53
C PRO A 437 8.79 5.22 8.12
N VAL A 438 9.17 4.96 6.86
CA VAL A 438 9.34 3.58 6.40
C VAL A 438 10.62 2.97 6.98
N SER A 439 10.59 1.67 7.26
CA SER A 439 11.70 0.94 7.86
C SER A 439 12.04 -0.32 7.05
N ILE A 440 12.75 -1.26 7.67
CA ILE A 440 13.16 -2.52 7.06
C ILE A 440 12.47 -3.71 7.73
N LYS A 441 12.45 -4.84 7.02
CA LYS A 441 12.02 -6.11 7.60
C LYS A 441 13.18 -6.72 8.40
N ASN A 442 13.17 -6.47 9.71
CA ASN A 442 14.26 -6.82 10.65
C ASN A 442 14.59 -8.31 10.61
N ASP A 443 13.57 -9.18 10.65
CA ASP A 443 13.72 -10.65 10.67
C ASP A 443 14.54 -11.20 9.51
N ASP A 444 14.40 -10.61 8.31
CA ASP A 444 15.15 -11.07 7.15
C ASP A 444 16.66 -10.93 7.40
N PHE A 445 17.08 -9.83 8.04
CA PHE A 445 18.50 -9.54 8.29
C PHE A 445 19.06 -10.34 9.45
N LEU A 446 18.32 -10.42 10.55
CA LEU A 446 18.73 -11.17 11.73
C LEU A 446 19.01 -12.64 11.37
N LYS A 447 18.19 -13.23 10.47
CA LYS A 447 18.44 -14.59 9.95
C LYS A 447 19.79 -14.74 9.25
N PHE A 448 20.22 -13.76 8.46
CA PHE A 448 21.48 -13.84 7.71
C PHE A 448 22.71 -13.61 8.60
N VAL A 449 22.60 -12.74 9.61
CA VAL A 449 23.71 -12.35 10.50
C VAL A 449 24.18 -13.53 11.34
N HIS A 450 23.28 -14.44 11.71
CA HIS A 450 23.59 -15.61 12.52
C HIS A 450 24.05 -16.84 11.73
N MET A 451 24.10 -16.79 10.39
CA MET A 451 24.57 -17.92 9.59
C MET A 451 26.08 -18.12 9.72
N PRO A 452 26.57 -19.36 9.94
CA PRO A 452 28.00 -19.64 10.07
C PRO A 452 28.84 -19.18 8.87
N GLU A 453 28.32 -19.35 7.66
CA GLU A 453 28.96 -18.90 6.41
C GLU A 453 29.17 -17.38 6.39
N THR A 454 28.19 -16.62 6.87
CA THR A 454 28.25 -15.15 6.97
C THR A 454 29.35 -14.72 7.95
N LEU A 455 29.50 -15.41 9.08
CA LEU A 455 30.52 -15.11 10.09
C LEU A 455 31.94 -15.36 9.55
N VAL A 456 32.16 -16.51 8.91
CA VAL A 456 33.46 -16.83 8.27
C VAL A 456 33.80 -15.79 7.20
N ARG A 457 32.81 -15.43 6.38
CA ARG A 457 32.96 -14.45 5.32
C ARG A 457 33.25 -13.04 5.85
N LYS A 458 32.58 -12.63 6.92
CA LYS A 458 32.80 -11.34 7.60
C LYS A 458 34.27 -11.19 8.00
N GLU A 459 34.84 -12.20 8.65
CA GLU A 459 36.25 -12.18 9.05
C GLU A 459 37.19 -12.14 7.84
N GLY A 460 36.90 -12.90 6.78
CA GLY A 460 37.66 -12.86 5.54
C GLY A 460 37.65 -11.48 4.86
N ILE A 461 36.48 -10.82 4.78
CA ILE A 461 36.34 -9.47 4.22
C ILE A 461 37.09 -8.45 5.09
N ARG A 462 36.96 -8.53 6.41
CA ARG A 462 37.65 -7.62 7.34
C ARG A 462 39.16 -7.69 7.18
N LYS A 463 39.73 -8.90 7.12
CA LYS A 463 41.17 -9.13 6.86
C LYS A 463 41.59 -8.60 5.48
N LYS A 464 40.76 -8.80 4.45
CA LYS A 464 41.06 -8.28 3.10
C LYS A 464 41.10 -6.75 3.04
N ILE A 465 40.27 -6.06 3.82
CA ILE A 465 40.16 -4.59 3.78
C ILE A 465 41.17 -3.92 4.72
N LEU A 466 41.30 -4.40 5.95
CA LEU A 466 42.17 -3.77 6.96
C LEU A 466 43.60 -4.35 6.99
N GLY A 467 43.84 -5.45 6.25
CA GLY A 467 45.08 -6.24 6.32
C GLY A 467 44.98 -7.39 7.33
N GLU A 468 45.97 -8.28 7.34
CA GLU A 468 45.98 -9.46 8.24
C GLU A 468 46.14 -9.07 9.71
N ASN A 469 46.96 -8.05 10.00
CA ASN A 469 47.27 -7.57 11.34
C ASN A 469 47.04 -6.04 11.44
N PRO A 470 45.77 -5.57 11.47
CA PRO A 470 45.50 -4.15 11.62
C PRO A 470 45.83 -3.67 13.04
N PRO A 471 46.22 -2.39 13.22
CA PRO A 471 46.37 -1.77 14.54
C PRO A 471 45.10 -1.92 15.39
N GLU A 472 45.25 -2.06 16.72
CA GLU A 472 44.12 -2.27 17.63
C GLU A 472 43.09 -1.12 17.61
N ASN A 473 43.58 0.11 17.40
CA ASN A 473 42.75 1.30 17.26
C ASN A 473 42.33 1.62 15.80
N ALA A 474 42.55 0.69 14.85
CA ALA A 474 42.09 0.84 13.47
C ALA A 474 40.56 0.85 13.38
N ARG A 475 40.02 1.64 12.45
CA ARG A 475 38.60 1.77 12.19
C ARG A 475 38.29 1.52 10.72
N LEU A 476 37.19 0.80 10.49
CA LEU A 476 36.61 0.61 9.16
C LEU A 476 35.38 1.49 9.05
N PHE A 477 35.49 2.56 8.26
CA PHE A 477 34.32 3.32 7.82
C PHE A 477 33.68 2.57 6.67
N PHE A 478 32.40 2.26 6.80
CA PHE A 478 31.66 1.52 5.79
C PHE A 478 30.47 2.34 5.33
N SER A 479 30.33 2.51 4.01
CA SER A 479 29.22 3.24 3.41
C SER A 479 28.73 2.51 2.17
N VAL A 480 27.42 2.34 2.07
CA VAL A 480 26.75 1.67 0.93
C VAL A 480 25.63 2.58 0.48
N GLU A 481 25.70 3.05 -0.76
CA GLU A 481 24.75 4.01 -1.31
C GLU A 481 24.55 3.77 -2.81
N ARG A 482 23.42 4.22 -3.36
CA ARG A 482 23.31 4.38 -4.82
C ARG A 482 24.23 5.51 -5.26
N PHE A 483 24.81 5.39 -6.46
CA PHE A 483 25.76 6.36 -6.97
C PHE A 483 25.06 7.62 -7.52
N ASP A 484 24.44 8.35 -6.61
CA ASP A 484 23.50 9.45 -6.84
C ASP A 484 24.00 10.72 -6.12
N TYR A 485 23.85 11.87 -6.77
CA TYR A 485 24.32 13.16 -6.21
C TYR A 485 23.62 13.55 -4.91
N THR A 486 22.41 13.02 -4.66
CA THR A 486 21.70 13.22 -3.39
C THR A 486 22.38 12.59 -2.18
N LYS A 487 23.43 11.77 -2.38
CA LYS A 487 24.11 11.03 -1.32
C LYS A 487 25.37 11.70 -0.78
N GLY A 488 25.79 12.82 -1.35
CA GLY A 488 26.95 13.56 -0.86
C GLY A 488 28.26 12.75 -0.88
N ILE A 489 28.40 11.79 -1.80
CA ILE A 489 29.58 10.91 -1.92
C ILE A 489 30.82 11.74 -2.23
N LYS A 490 30.68 12.74 -3.11
CA LYS A 490 31.76 13.68 -3.45
C LYS A 490 32.28 14.40 -2.21
N GLU A 491 31.38 15.01 -1.44
CA GLU A 491 31.66 15.77 -0.23
C GLU A 491 32.30 14.88 0.84
N LYS A 492 31.76 13.67 1.03
CA LYS A 492 32.32 12.63 1.91
C LYS A 492 33.75 12.26 1.55
N LEU A 493 34.06 12.08 0.26
CA LEU A 493 35.41 11.76 -0.20
C LEU A 493 36.37 12.94 0.02
N LEU A 494 35.92 14.19 -0.22
CA LEU A 494 36.72 15.38 0.05
C LEU A 494 37.01 15.54 1.55
N ALA A 495 36.02 15.34 2.41
CA ALA A 495 36.18 15.33 3.87
C ALA A 495 37.13 14.21 4.33
N TYR A 496 37.03 13.03 3.72
CA TYR A 496 37.91 11.89 4.03
C TYR A 496 39.36 12.12 3.58
N ARG A 497 39.58 12.85 2.48
CA ARG A 497 40.91 13.36 2.11
C ARG A 497 41.43 14.30 3.19
N ARG A 498 40.62 15.28 3.59
CA ARG A 498 40.98 16.29 4.59
C ARG A 498 41.26 15.69 5.96
N TYR A 499 40.54 14.63 6.33
CA TYR A 499 40.72 13.87 7.56
C TYR A 499 42.17 13.40 7.76
N PHE A 500 42.82 12.86 6.72
CA PHE A 500 44.21 12.41 6.83
C PHE A 500 45.23 13.56 6.85
N GLU A 501 44.93 14.67 6.16
CA GLU A 501 45.78 15.87 6.22
C GLU A 501 45.77 16.51 7.62
N LYS A 502 44.59 16.53 8.26
CA LYS A 502 44.38 17.15 9.57
C LYS A 502 44.78 16.25 10.73
N TYR A 503 44.58 14.94 10.59
CA TYR A 503 44.86 13.93 11.61
C TYR A 503 45.82 12.85 11.09
N PRO A 504 47.11 13.19 10.91
CA PRO A 504 48.10 12.27 10.35
C PRO A 504 48.36 11.05 11.24
N ASP A 505 48.00 11.10 12.52
CA ASP A 505 48.08 9.95 13.44
C ASP A 505 47.16 8.78 13.04
N ARG A 506 46.20 9.03 12.16
CA ARG A 506 45.22 8.05 11.65
C ARG A 506 45.69 7.36 10.35
N LEU A 507 46.74 7.86 9.71
CA LEU A 507 47.38 7.22 8.55
C LEU A 507 47.83 5.78 8.90
N GLY A 508 47.66 4.84 7.97
CA GLY A 508 47.98 3.43 8.18
C GLY A 508 47.01 2.65 9.08
N LYS A 509 46.03 3.33 9.70
CA LYS A 509 45.05 2.73 10.63
C LYS A 509 43.68 2.61 9.99
N ASP A 510 43.10 3.73 9.56
CA ASP A 510 41.69 3.77 9.17
C ASP A 510 41.50 3.53 7.68
N VAL A 511 40.36 2.93 7.32
CA VAL A 511 40.00 2.65 5.93
C VAL A 511 38.55 3.01 5.67
N LEU A 512 38.28 3.71 4.57
CA LEU A 512 36.94 3.90 4.02
C LEU A 512 36.64 2.86 2.96
N TYR A 513 35.62 2.03 3.20
CA TYR A 513 35.08 1.11 2.23
C TYR A 513 33.74 1.64 1.70
N GLN A 514 33.78 2.26 0.52
CA GLN A 514 32.62 2.83 -0.16
C GLN A 514 32.11 1.85 -1.22
N VAL A 515 30.85 1.43 -1.07
CA VAL A 515 30.11 0.66 -2.08
C VAL A 515 29.13 1.61 -2.75
N ALA A 516 29.36 1.89 -4.03
CA ALA A 516 28.50 2.77 -4.82
C ALA A 516 27.82 1.95 -5.94
N VAL A 517 26.52 1.74 -5.82
CA VAL A 517 25.74 0.99 -6.83
C VAL A 517 25.45 1.89 -8.02
N THR A 518 26.07 1.60 -9.16
CA THR A 518 25.89 2.38 -10.39
C THR A 518 24.43 2.38 -10.85
N ASN A 519 23.91 3.57 -11.14
CA ASN A 519 22.54 3.78 -11.59
C ASN A 519 22.50 4.92 -12.62
N ARG A 520 21.47 4.91 -13.49
CA ARG A 520 21.02 6.06 -14.30
C ARG A 520 22.11 6.79 -15.11
N ARG A 521 23.18 6.10 -15.52
CA ARG A 521 24.31 6.71 -16.26
C ARG A 521 23.92 7.26 -17.65
N SER A 522 22.72 6.98 -18.13
CA SER A 522 22.14 7.61 -19.34
C SER A 522 21.76 9.08 -19.13
N VAL A 523 21.67 9.54 -17.88
CA VAL A 523 21.43 10.95 -17.53
C VAL A 523 22.78 11.63 -17.31
N ASP A 524 23.01 12.74 -18.00
CA ASP A 524 24.32 13.40 -18.02
C ASP A 524 24.80 13.86 -16.63
N THR A 525 23.91 14.42 -15.81
CA THR A 525 24.25 14.88 -14.45
C THR A 525 24.75 13.75 -13.56
N TYR A 526 24.18 12.54 -13.69
CA TYR A 526 24.66 11.36 -12.98
C TYR A 526 26.04 10.93 -13.46
N ARG A 527 26.26 10.88 -14.77
CA ARG A 527 27.55 10.47 -15.34
C ARG A 527 28.68 11.37 -14.88
N VAL A 528 28.51 12.69 -14.98
CA VAL A 528 29.52 13.68 -14.57
C VAL A 528 29.84 13.54 -13.09
N TYR A 529 28.83 13.49 -12.22
CA TYR A 529 29.03 13.32 -10.78
C TYR A 529 29.78 12.02 -10.43
N GLN A 530 29.43 10.91 -11.10
CA GLN A 530 30.06 9.62 -10.89
C GLN A 530 31.54 9.62 -11.29
N ASP A 531 31.86 10.21 -12.43
CA ASP A 531 33.24 10.30 -12.94
C ASP A 531 34.08 11.20 -12.00
N GLU A 532 33.54 12.32 -11.50
CA GLU A 532 34.21 13.19 -10.51
C GLU A 532 34.54 12.45 -9.20
N CYS A 533 33.57 11.73 -8.63
CA CYS A 533 33.77 10.97 -7.39
C CYS A 533 34.87 9.90 -7.56
N LEU A 534 34.90 9.24 -8.73
CA LEU A 534 35.91 8.26 -9.08
C LEU A 534 37.32 8.85 -9.14
N GLU A 535 37.47 10.04 -9.69
CA GLU A 535 38.75 10.74 -9.73
C GLU A 535 39.23 11.13 -8.33
N ILE A 536 38.34 11.60 -7.45
CA ILE A 536 38.69 11.94 -6.07
C ILE A 536 39.15 10.69 -5.32
N ALA A 537 38.44 9.57 -5.44
CA ALA A 537 38.84 8.31 -4.81
C ALA A 537 40.23 7.83 -5.28
N LYS A 538 40.54 7.97 -6.57
CA LYS A 538 41.87 7.66 -7.12
C LYS A 538 42.96 8.58 -6.55
N LYS A 539 42.67 9.87 -6.40
CA LYS A 539 43.61 10.84 -5.81
C LYS A 539 43.94 10.48 -4.37
N ILE A 540 42.94 10.19 -3.54
CA ILE A 540 43.14 9.78 -2.13
C ILE A 540 44.03 8.54 -2.05
N ALA A 541 43.78 7.53 -2.88
CA ALA A 541 44.56 6.29 -2.89
C ALA A 541 46.01 6.46 -3.36
N GLY A 542 46.33 7.50 -4.12
CA GLY A 542 47.69 7.80 -4.61
C GLY A 542 48.44 8.86 -3.80
N GLU A 543 47.75 9.61 -2.93
CA GLU A 543 48.34 10.69 -2.13
C GLU A 543 48.76 10.21 -0.74
N PHE A 544 47.97 9.35 -0.09
CA PHE A 544 48.25 8.88 1.26
C PHE A 544 48.82 7.47 1.25
N HIS A 545 50.00 7.33 1.84
CA HIS A 545 50.71 6.07 2.00
C HIS A 545 51.34 6.01 3.40
N ASP A 546 51.38 4.81 3.98
CA ASP A 546 52.12 4.55 5.23
C ASP A 546 53.35 3.69 4.91
N PRO A 547 54.58 4.20 5.08
CA PRO A 547 55.79 3.42 4.87
C PRO A 547 55.87 2.15 5.72
N ALA A 548 55.24 2.13 6.89
CA ALA A 548 55.21 0.96 7.77
C ALA A 548 54.23 -0.13 7.29
N ARG A 549 53.27 0.23 6.41
CA ARG A 549 52.21 -0.63 5.88
C ARG A 549 51.99 -0.37 4.38
N PRO A 550 52.92 -0.80 3.51
CA PRO A 550 52.82 -0.55 2.07
C PRO A 550 51.59 -1.21 1.40
N GLU A 551 51.01 -2.23 2.04
CA GLU A 551 49.78 -2.89 1.61
C GLU A 551 48.49 -2.13 1.99
N TRP A 552 48.58 -1.15 2.91
CA TRP A 552 47.44 -0.37 3.35
C TRP A 552 46.95 0.57 2.25
N LYS A 553 45.63 0.65 2.10
CA LYS A 553 44.96 1.57 1.18
C LYS A 553 43.95 2.41 1.95
N PRO A 554 44.01 3.75 1.89
CA PRO A 554 43.13 4.63 2.65
C PRO A 554 41.67 4.47 2.26
N SER A 555 41.40 4.24 0.97
CA SER A 555 40.07 4.01 0.46
C SER A 555 40.04 2.79 -0.45
N SER A 556 39.02 1.96 -0.32
CA SER A 556 38.73 0.86 -1.22
C SER A 556 37.31 1.02 -1.77
N THR A 557 37.19 1.04 -3.10
CA THR A 557 35.91 1.16 -3.78
C THR A 557 35.39 -0.22 -4.14
N GLY A 558 34.42 -0.72 -3.39
CA GLY A 558 33.71 -1.96 -3.72
C GLY A 558 32.66 -1.71 -4.79
N GLY A 559 32.96 -2.05 -6.05
CA GLY A 559 31.94 -2.06 -7.12
C GLY A 559 32.00 -0.92 -8.14
N ILE A 560 33.05 -0.11 -8.19
CA ILE A 560 33.20 0.95 -9.23
C ILE A 560 34.04 0.50 -10.44
N SER A 561 34.37 -0.79 -10.54
CA SER A 561 34.85 -1.39 -11.79
C SER A 561 33.95 -2.57 -12.14
N GLY A 562 33.30 -2.50 -13.30
CA GLY A 562 32.56 -3.61 -13.87
C GLY A 562 33.47 -4.82 -14.00
N GLY A 563 33.22 -5.82 -13.16
CA GLY A 563 34.01 -7.05 -13.12
C GLY A 563 34.79 -7.19 -11.83
N ILE A 564 34.54 -8.33 -11.17
CA ILE A 564 35.44 -9.02 -10.24
C ILE A 564 35.26 -8.63 -8.75
N HIS A 565 34.60 -9.56 -8.04
CA HIS A 565 34.44 -9.74 -6.59
C HIS A 565 33.48 -8.82 -5.82
N GLY A 566 32.22 -8.82 -6.25
CA GLY A 566 31.06 -8.56 -5.39
C GLY A 566 30.54 -9.81 -4.69
N ASP A 567 31.39 -10.78 -4.33
CA ASP A 567 30.91 -12.03 -3.75
C ASP A 567 30.52 -11.86 -2.27
N GLY A 568 31.19 -10.99 -1.52
CA GLY A 568 30.92 -10.70 -0.10
C GLY A 568 29.45 -10.38 0.23
N TYR A 569 28.80 -9.68 -0.69
CA TYR A 569 27.41 -9.27 -0.59
C TYR A 569 26.48 -10.15 -1.43
N ARG A 570 26.97 -11.05 -2.28
CA ARG A 570 26.11 -11.90 -3.13
C ARG A 570 25.32 -12.96 -2.37
N SER A 571 25.68 -13.29 -1.12
CA SER A 571 24.82 -14.14 -0.28
C SER A 571 23.76 -13.34 0.51
N CYS A 572 23.88 -12.01 0.58
CA CYS A 572 22.78 -11.13 0.94
C CYS A 572 22.19 -10.57 -0.35
N HIS A 573 21.26 -11.31 -0.95
CA HIS A 573 20.51 -10.93 -2.14
C HIS A 573 20.29 -9.41 -2.25
N THR A 574 20.52 -8.87 -3.45
CA THR A 574 20.41 -7.48 -3.95
C THR A 574 19.14 -6.70 -3.57
N LYS A 575 18.89 -6.60 -2.28
CA LYS A 575 17.86 -5.85 -1.58
C LYS A 575 18.71 -4.98 -0.62
N LYS A 576 18.60 -3.67 -0.47
CA LYS A 576 17.48 -2.88 0.04
C LYS A 576 17.99 -1.41 0.04
N GLY A 577 17.11 -0.42 0.29
CA GLY A 577 17.41 1.00 0.07
C GLY A 577 17.62 1.85 1.32
N ARG A 578 17.78 1.24 2.52
CA ARG A 578 17.93 1.94 3.81
C ARG A 578 19.13 1.38 4.57
N TYR A 579 20.30 1.50 3.96
CA TYR A 579 21.52 0.84 4.41
C TYR A 579 21.90 1.17 5.86
N GLU A 580 21.57 2.36 6.39
CA GLU A 580 21.90 2.71 7.78
C GLU A 580 21.16 1.81 8.77
N SER A 581 19.85 1.63 8.58
CA SER A 581 19.04 0.75 9.42
C SER A 581 19.48 -0.71 9.32
N GLU A 582 19.82 -1.15 8.10
CA GLU A 582 20.25 -2.51 7.82
C GLU A 582 21.58 -2.83 8.51
N MET A 583 22.55 -1.91 8.39
CA MET A 583 23.85 -2.04 9.04
C MET A 583 23.73 -2.11 10.55
N LEU A 584 22.86 -1.29 11.14
CA LEU A 584 22.75 -1.20 12.59
C LEU A 584 22.00 -2.38 13.20
N VAL A 585 20.97 -2.90 12.52
CA VAL A 585 20.34 -4.17 12.90
C VAL A 585 21.33 -5.33 12.80
N CYS A 586 22.23 -5.32 11.81
CA CYS A 586 23.25 -6.37 11.66
C CYS A 586 24.42 -6.24 12.65
N ASN A 587 24.71 -5.03 13.13
CA ASN A 587 25.79 -4.76 14.07
C ASN A 587 25.39 -3.66 15.06
N PRO A 588 24.72 -4.02 16.17
CA PRO A 588 24.32 -3.07 17.20
C PRO A 588 25.49 -2.36 17.91
N HIS A 589 26.72 -2.81 17.69
CA HIS A 589 27.94 -2.23 18.28
C HIS A 589 28.61 -1.19 17.35
N ALA A 590 28.00 -0.91 16.19
CA ALA A 590 28.50 0.08 15.25
C ALA A 590 28.15 1.51 15.68
N GLY A 591 29.08 2.43 15.46
CA GLY A 591 28.79 3.86 15.52
C GLY A 591 28.19 4.32 14.19
N LEU A 592 27.42 5.41 14.23
CA LEU A 592 26.74 5.95 13.06
C LEU A 592 27.14 7.41 12.83
N ILE A 593 27.38 7.75 11.57
CA ILE A 593 27.58 9.13 11.12
C ILE A 593 26.46 9.46 10.15
N LEU A 594 25.66 10.49 10.43
CA LEU A 594 24.52 10.89 9.61
C LEU A 594 24.60 12.37 9.24
N SER A 595 24.21 12.70 8.02
CA SER A 595 24.01 14.09 7.60
C SER A 595 22.65 14.61 8.03
N THR A 596 22.61 15.87 8.46
CA THR A 596 21.35 16.56 8.78
C THR A 596 20.39 16.51 7.60
N GLY A 597 19.14 16.19 7.88
CA GLY A 597 18.10 16.10 6.87
C GLY A 597 17.98 14.74 6.17
N ALA A 598 18.89 13.79 6.44
CA ALA A 598 18.66 12.40 6.07
C ALA A 598 17.42 11.86 6.78
N GLY A 599 16.60 11.05 6.11
CA GLY A 599 15.33 10.57 6.67
C GLY A 599 15.49 9.82 8.01
N ALA A 600 16.53 9.00 8.14
CA ALA A 600 16.86 8.30 9.39
C ALA A 600 17.32 9.27 10.49
N GLU A 601 18.08 10.31 10.13
CA GLU A 601 18.57 11.33 11.06
C GLU A 601 17.42 12.14 11.66
N ILE A 602 16.47 12.57 10.83
CA ILE A 602 15.25 13.27 11.28
C ILE A 602 14.43 12.35 12.20
N GLN A 603 14.32 11.07 11.86
CA GLN A 603 13.58 10.10 12.68
C GLN A 603 14.21 9.92 14.07
N PHE A 604 15.53 9.73 14.13
CA PHE A 604 16.24 9.56 15.39
C PHE A 604 16.22 10.83 16.25
N SER A 605 16.44 11.99 15.64
CA SER A 605 16.41 13.27 16.35
C SER A 605 15.02 13.59 16.92
N THR A 606 13.95 13.40 16.12
CA THR A 606 12.56 13.58 16.58
C THR A 606 12.21 12.61 17.71
N SER A 607 12.80 11.42 17.71
CA SER A 607 12.62 10.42 18.77
C SER A 607 13.48 10.68 20.02
N GLY A 608 14.23 11.79 20.05
CA GLY A 608 15.06 12.18 21.18
C GLY A 608 16.37 11.42 21.31
N LEU A 609 16.81 10.70 20.28
CA LEU A 609 18.10 9.97 20.23
C LEU A 609 19.28 10.89 19.87
N TYR A 610 19.00 12.15 19.57
CA TYR A 610 20.00 13.22 19.44
C TYR A 610 19.42 14.51 20.02
N LYS A 611 19.98 14.99 21.12
CA LYS A 611 19.62 16.25 21.77
C LYS A 611 20.85 17.14 21.85
N GLU A 612 20.73 18.42 21.52
CA GLU A 612 21.87 19.35 21.56
C GLU A 612 22.43 19.49 22.98
N ASP A 613 21.54 19.64 23.96
CA ASP A 613 21.89 19.77 25.39
C ASP A 613 21.83 18.43 26.14
N GLY A 614 22.09 17.31 25.45
CA GLY A 614 21.96 15.98 26.03
C GLY A 614 22.76 14.90 25.33
N GLU A 615 22.26 13.67 25.41
CA GLU A 615 22.94 12.51 24.84
C GLU A 615 22.82 12.47 23.31
N LYS A 616 23.95 12.22 22.65
CA LYS A 616 24.10 12.18 21.20
C LYS A 616 24.49 10.76 20.78
N ASN A 617 23.51 9.94 20.41
CA ASN A 617 23.73 8.52 20.09
C ASN A 617 24.35 8.30 18.69
N TYR A 618 24.64 9.35 17.93
CA TYR A 618 25.33 9.27 16.65
C TYR A 618 26.07 10.59 16.38
N HIS A 619 27.02 10.55 15.45
CA HIS A 619 27.74 11.72 14.98
C HIS A 619 26.96 12.38 13.85
N ARG A 620 26.75 13.70 13.93
CA ARG A 620 25.92 14.45 12.97
C ARG A 620 26.78 15.40 12.16
N ILE A 621 26.62 15.37 10.84
CA ILE A 621 27.20 16.33 9.91
C ILE A 621 26.15 17.39 9.62
N SER A 622 26.35 18.60 10.14
CA SER A 622 25.40 19.72 10.00
C SER A 622 25.39 20.31 8.59
N ASP A 623 26.57 20.48 7.99
CA ASP A 623 26.75 20.96 6.63
C ASP A 623 27.67 19.99 5.86
N LEU A 624 27.19 19.45 4.76
CA LEU A 624 27.96 18.55 3.89
C LEU A 624 29.10 19.28 3.18
N PHE A 625 28.98 20.59 2.96
CA PHE A 625 29.98 21.39 2.26
C PHE A 625 31.08 21.91 3.17
N ASP A 626 30.88 21.87 4.50
CA ASP A 626 31.93 22.15 5.47
C ASP A 626 32.85 20.92 5.64
N ILE A 627 33.83 20.85 4.73
CA ILE A 627 34.84 19.78 4.68
C ILE A 627 35.64 19.70 5.99
N GLU A 628 35.88 20.82 6.67
CA GLU A 628 36.64 20.86 7.92
C GLU A 628 35.86 20.20 9.07
N SER A 629 34.61 20.63 9.27
CA SER A 629 33.74 20.04 10.30
C SER A 629 33.44 18.56 10.02
N TYR A 630 33.28 18.18 8.75
CA TYR A 630 33.07 16.79 8.36
C TYR A 630 34.32 15.93 8.67
N ALA A 631 35.53 16.43 8.37
CA ALA A 631 36.77 15.74 8.76
C ALA A 631 36.88 15.56 10.29
N ASP A 632 36.49 16.57 11.07
CA ASP A 632 36.47 16.51 12.55
C ASP A 632 35.47 15.47 13.05
N THR A 633 34.34 15.32 12.36
CA THR A 633 33.32 14.32 12.65
C THR A 633 33.84 12.90 12.40
N PHE A 634 34.60 12.68 11.32
CA PHE A 634 35.28 11.39 11.10
C PHE A 634 36.24 11.07 12.23
N TYR A 635 37.01 12.06 12.70
CA TYR A 635 37.95 11.87 13.80
C TYR A 635 37.25 11.57 15.13
N ALA A 636 36.19 12.32 15.46
CA ALA A 636 35.37 12.06 16.64
C ALA A 636 34.79 10.63 16.63
N ALA A 637 34.28 10.18 15.48
CA ALA A 637 33.77 8.82 15.33
C ALA A 637 34.87 7.75 15.39
N ALA A 638 36.07 8.03 14.89
CA ALA A 638 37.20 7.10 14.94
C ALA A 638 37.71 6.89 16.37
N THR A 639 37.72 7.97 17.15
CA THR A 639 38.30 8.06 18.50
C THR A 639 37.30 7.79 19.63
N GLU A 640 36.00 7.68 19.32
CA GLU A 640 34.97 7.27 20.28
C GLU A 640 35.34 5.95 20.98
N SER A 641 35.13 5.91 22.30
CA SER A 641 35.40 4.70 23.10
C SER A 641 34.47 3.56 22.67
N VAL A 642 34.93 2.33 22.85
CA VAL A 642 34.16 1.14 22.46
C VAL A 642 32.87 1.07 23.28
N GLU A 643 32.95 1.36 24.58
CA GLU A 643 31.80 1.31 25.50
C GLU A 643 30.72 2.32 25.10
N SER A 644 31.10 3.58 24.82
CA SER A 644 30.18 4.63 24.37
C SER A 644 29.47 4.21 23.08
N ARG A 645 30.26 3.76 22.10
CA ARG A 645 29.76 3.36 20.79
C ARG A 645 28.78 2.18 20.87
N GLU A 646 29.05 1.22 21.74
CA GLU A 646 28.16 0.07 21.96
C GLU A 646 26.84 0.47 22.60
N VAL A 647 26.87 1.38 23.59
CA VAL A 647 25.66 1.91 24.22
C VAL A 647 24.82 2.68 23.21
N HIS A 648 25.45 3.57 22.44
CA HIS A 648 24.82 4.36 21.41
C HIS A 648 24.20 3.49 20.29
N GLY A 649 24.99 2.57 19.74
CA GLY A 649 24.54 1.68 18.67
C GLY A 649 23.39 0.77 19.11
N LYS A 650 23.43 0.27 20.35
CA LYS A 650 22.35 -0.57 20.91
C LYS A 650 21.03 0.19 20.99
N ARG A 651 21.04 1.43 21.50
CA ARG A 651 19.82 2.24 21.62
C ARG A 651 19.18 2.54 20.26
N LEU A 652 20.01 2.87 19.28
CA LEU A 652 19.55 3.08 17.91
C LEU A 652 19.01 1.78 17.28
N SER A 653 19.67 0.64 17.53
CA SER A 653 19.20 -0.67 17.09
C SER A 653 17.86 -1.03 17.72
N ASP A 654 17.69 -0.85 19.03
CA ASP A 654 16.43 -1.11 19.75
C ASP A 654 15.28 -0.23 19.20
N PHE A 655 15.59 1.01 18.82
CA PHE A 655 14.62 1.87 18.14
C PHE A 655 14.21 1.32 16.76
N ILE A 656 15.15 0.83 15.94
CA ILE A 656 14.83 0.24 14.63
C ILE A 656 14.04 -1.07 14.79
N LEU A 657 14.40 -1.88 15.78
CA LEU A 657 13.71 -3.15 16.08
C LEU A 657 12.25 -2.94 16.47
N SER A 658 11.95 -1.86 17.19
CA SER A 658 10.58 -1.47 17.58
C SER A 658 9.80 -0.68 16.52
N ASN A 659 10.46 -0.28 15.43
CA ASN A 659 9.87 0.50 14.33
C ASN A 659 10.19 -0.18 12.99
N ASP A 660 9.63 -1.36 12.78
CA ASP A 660 9.88 -2.17 11.59
C ASP A 660 8.94 -1.82 10.41
N ILE A 661 9.05 -2.57 9.32
CA ILE A 661 8.22 -2.38 8.14
C ILE A 661 6.74 -2.69 8.36
N GLU A 662 6.42 -3.59 9.29
CA GLU A 662 5.03 -3.94 9.60
C GLU A 662 4.33 -2.79 10.29
N ARG A 663 5.01 -2.11 11.21
CA ARG A 663 4.51 -0.89 11.86
C ARG A 663 4.21 0.20 10.83
N TRP A 664 5.12 0.43 9.87
CA TRP A 664 4.92 1.41 8.80
C TRP A 664 3.67 1.10 7.95
N SER A 665 3.58 -0.12 7.43
CA SER A 665 2.50 -0.50 6.53
C SER A 665 1.14 -0.55 7.25
N THR A 666 1.10 -1.08 8.47
CA THR A 666 -0.12 -1.14 9.28
C THR A 666 -0.61 0.26 9.64
N ALA A 667 0.29 1.15 10.09
CA ALA A 667 -0.06 2.53 10.42
C ALA A 667 -0.57 3.31 9.19
N PHE A 668 0.09 3.16 8.04
CA PHE A 668 -0.39 3.82 6.82
C PHE A 668 -1.72 3.23 6.35
N LEU A 669 -1.89 1.91 6.34
CA LEU A 669 -3.10 1.26 5.84
C LEU A 669 -4.30 1.44 6.77
N ASP A 670 -4.08 1.76 8.04
CA ASP A 670 -5.15 2.01 9.01
C ASP A 670 -6.18 3.02 8.42
N PRO A 671 -7.46 2.63 8.29
CA PRO A 671 -8.50 3.54 7.85
C PRO A 671 -8.80 4.66 8.85
N SER A 672 -8.43 4.49 10.12
CA SER A 672 -8.76 5.40 11.22
C SER A 672 -8.30 6.82 10.94
N TRP A 673 -7.07 7.03 10.45
CA TRP A 673 -6.47 8.37 10.32
C TRP A 673 -6.98 9.21 9.14
N THR A 674 -7.99 8.74 8.40
CA THR A 674 -8.59 9.51 7.28
C THR A 674 -9.67 10.49 7.74
N HIS A 675 -9.88 11.57 6.98
CA HIS A 675 -10.95 12.55 7.20
C HIS A 675 -12.37 11.96 7.03
N LEU A 676 -12.47 10.79 6.39
CA LEU A 676 -13.73 10.05 6.25
C LEU A 676 -14.20 9.44 7.58
N VAL A 677 -13.30 9.34 8.57
CA VAL A 677 -13.62 8.79 9.89
C VAL A 677 -14.13 9.89 10.82
N ILE A 678 -15.24 9.61 11.50
CA ILE A 678 -15.68 10.41 12.63
C ILE A 678 -14.68 10.22 13.77
N ARG A 679 -14.05 11.32 14.21
CA ARG A 679 -13.09 11.31 15.32
C ARG A 679 -13.82 11.20 16.65
N GLN A 680 -13.18 10.52 17.59
CA GLN A 680 -13.63 10.57 18.97
C GLN A 680 -13.41 11.97 19.52
N MET A 681 -14.42 12.52 20.20
CA MET A 681 -14.34 13.85 20.80
C MET A 681 -15.15 13.90 22.09
N LYS A 682 -14.79 14.80 22.99
CA LYS A 682 -15.61 15.11 24.16
C LYS A 682 -16.68 16.12 23.76
N ILE A 683 -17.92 15.86 24.12
CA ILE A 683 -19.08 16.67 23.74
C ILE A 683 -19.51 17.47 24.98
N ASN A 684 -19.38 18.79 24.92
CA ASN A 684 -19.74 19.68 26.02
C ASN A 684 -20.83 20.69 25.62
N THR A 685 -21.04 20.92 24.33
CA THR A 685 -22.02 21.90 23.81
C THR A 685 -23.06 21.27 22.90
N LEU A 686 -24.19 21.97 22.72
CA LEU A 686 -25.23 21.58 21.77
C LEU A 686 -24.71 21.53 20.33
N ASP A 687 -23.85 22.48 19.93
CA ASP A 687 -23.30 22.54 18.58
C ASP A 687 -22.44 21.30 18.25
N GLU A 688 -21.55 20.91 19.17
CA GLU A 688 -20.73 19.70 19.04
C GLU A 688 -21.60 18.44 18.93
N PHE A 689 -22.66 18.35 19.73
CA PHE A 689 -23.61 17.24 19.69
C PHE A 689 -24.32 17.18 18.33
N PHE A 690 -24.91 18.28 17.86
CA PHE A 690 -25.61 18.30 16.58
C PHE A 690 -24.66 18.05 15.41
N SER A 691 -23.43 18.58 15.46
CA SER A 691 -22.39 18.31 14.47
C SER A 691 -22.06 16.81 14.40
N LEU A 692 -21.86 16.16 15.54
CA LEU A 692 -21.65 14.71 15.61
C LEU A 692 -22.84 13.94 15.02
N MET A 693 -24.06 14.28 15.43
CA MET A 693 -25.28 13.61 14.95
C MET A 693 -25.51 13.81 13.44
N MET A 694 -25.14 14.95 12.89
CA MET A 694 -25.19 15.20 11.45
C MET A 694 -24.16 14.36 10.69
N ARG A 695 -22.95 14.19 11.24
CA ARG A 695 -21.93 13.32 10.66
C ARG A 695 -22.35 11.86 10.71
N THR A 696 -22.92 11.38 11.81
CA THR A 696 -23.39 10.00 11.94
C THR A 696 -24.56 9.71 11.00
N ARG A 697 -25.49 10.66 10.83
CA ARG A 697 -26.53 10.59 9.79
C ARG A 697 -25.94 10.41 8.39
N ASN A 698 -24.94 11.20 8.03
CA ASN A 698 -24.29 11.10 6.72
C ASN A 698 -23.57 9.75 6.54
N VAL A 699 -22.92 9.24 7.60
CA VAL A 699 -22.33 7.89 7.60
C VAL A 699 -23.39 6.81 7.36
N ARG A 700 -24.51 6.84 8.10
CA ARG A 700 -25.64 5.92 7.94
C ARG A 700 -26.18 5.98 6.49
N LEU A 701 -26.38 7.17 5.93
CA LEU A 701 -26.79 7.36 4.54
C LEU A 701 -25.83 6.72 3.53
N GLN A 702 -24.52 6.88 3.74
CA GLN A 702 -23.51 6.33 2.85
C GLN A 702 -23.42 4.80 2.91
N ILE A 703 -23.49 4.23 4.11
CA ILE A 703 -23.57 2.77 4.32
C ILE A 703 -24.68 2.20 3.46
N VAL A 704 -25.80 2.91 3.42
CA VAL A 704 -27.02 2.39 2.83
C VAL A 704 -26.99 2.51 1.34
N ASN A 705 -26.58 3.66 0.84
CA ASN A 705 -26.38 3.87 -0.57
C ASN A 705 -25.45 2.76 -1.13
N ARG A 706 -24.44 2.36 -0.36
CA ARG A 706 -23.58 1.22 -0.69
C ARG A 706 -24.32 -0.11 -0.65
N VAL A 707 -25.05 -0.41 0.42
CA VAL A 707 -25.84 -1.65 0.55
C VAL A 707 -26.84 -1.79 -0.60
N LEU A 708 -27.61 -0.74 -0.90
CA LEU A 708 -28.60 -0.72 -1.99
C LEU A 708 -27.95 -0.89 -3.36
N LYS A 709 -26.75 -0.33 -3.55
CA LYS A 709 -25.97 -0.48 -4.78
C LYS A 709 -25.14 -1.77 -4.84
N GLY A 710 -25.23 -2.66 -3.85
CA GLY A 710 -24.36 -3.84 -3.77
C GLY A 710 -22.87 -3.51 -3.68
N ILE A 711 -22.51 -2.27 -3.30
CA ILE A 711 -21.11 -1.87 -3.12
C ILE A 711 -20.68 -2.34 -1.73
N PRO A 712 -19.54 -3.03 -1.60
CA PRO A 712 -19.06 -3.45 -0.29
C PRO A 712 -18.83 -2.28 0.67
N ILE A 713 -19.05 -2.56 1.95
CA ILE A 713 -18.91 -1.59 3.03
C ILE A 713 -17.45 -1.56 3.48
N ARG A 714 -16.87 -0.36 3.55
CA ARG A 714 -15.47 -0.16 3.96
C ARG A 714 -15.35 -0.08 5.49
N ALA A 715 -14.19 -0.45 6.03
CA ALA A 715 -13.93 -0.50 7.47
C ALA A 715 -14.09 0.84 8.21
N HIS A 716 -13.85 1.97 7.54
CA HIS A 716 -13.97 3.31 8.16
C HIS A 716 -15.37 3.63 8.68
N PHE A 717 -16.43 3.00 8.14
CA PHE A 717 -17.79 3.17 8.63
C PHE A 717 -17.97 2.57 10.03
N THR A 718 -17.48 1.34 10.25
CA THR A 718 -17.52 0.68 11.57
C THR A 718 -16.79 1.52 12.60
N ILE A 719 -15.61 2.03 12.25
CA ILE A 719 -14.80 2.88 13.13
C ILE A 719 -15.53 4.19 13.44
N SER A 720 -16.14 4.83 12.45
CA SER A 720 -16.88 6.07 12.65
C SER A 720 -18.07 5.91 13.59
N LEU A 721 -18.84 4.84 13.43
CA LEU A 721 -19.97 4.53 14.31
C LEU A 721 -19.52 4.23 15.74
N ARG A 722 -18.42 3.47 15.89
CA ARG A 722 -17.83 3.19 17.20
C ARG A 722 -17.34 4.47 17.88
N ASN A 723 -16.58 5.30 17.17
CA ASN A 723 -16.06 6.55 17.71
C ASN A 723 -17.19 7.52 18.10
N ALA A 724 -18.28 7.58 17.32
CA ALA A 724 -19.44 8.39 17.66
C ALA A 724 -20.15 7.90 18.92
N LYS A 725 -20.36 6.59 19.03
CA LYS A 725 -20.91 5.95 20.23
C LYS A 725 -20.05 6.24 21.46
N GLU A 726 -18.74 6.01 21.36
CA GLU A 726 -17.81 6.26 22.47
C GLU A 726 -17.74 7.74 22.86
N SER A 727 -17.83 8.66 21.89
CA SER A 727 -17.88 10.10 22.16
C SER A 727 -19.10 10.48 23.01
N LEU A 728 -20.26 9.88 22.69
CA LEU A 728 -21.48 10.05 23.47
C LEU A 728 -21.35 9.44 24.86
N THR A 729 -20.92 8.17 24.95
CA THR A 729 -20.75 7.46 26.23
C THR A 729 -19.78 8.17 27.17
N ASN A 730 -18.62 8.60 26.66
CA ASN A 730 -17.59 9.26 27.47
C ASN A 730 -17.99 10.68 27.91
N SER A 731 -19.05 11.24 27.30
CA SER A 731 -19.59 12.56 27.63
C SER A 731 -20.82 12.50 28.55
N CYS A 732 -21.32 11.30 28.87
CA CYS A 732 -22.37 11.10 29.87
C CYS A 732 -21.85 11.33 31.30
N GLU A 733 -22.77 11.63 32.24
CA GLU A 733 -22.46 11.56 33.66
C GLU A 733 -22.14 10.12 34.08
N SER A 734 -21.21 9.93 35.02
CA SER A 734 -20.76 8.62 35.50
C SER A 734 -21.92 7.68 35.81
N ASP A 735 -21.89 6.47 35.27
CA ASP A 735 -22.90 5.42 35.43
C ASP A 735 -24.34 5.82 34.99
N SER A 736 -24.46 6.79 34.08
CA SER A 736 -25.75 7.20 33.52
C SER A 736 -25.75 7.24 31.98
N HIS A 737 -26.94 7.34 31.39
CA HIS A 737 -27.13 7.65 29.97
C HIS A 737 -27.51 9.11 29.73
N THR A 738 -27.21 9.98 30.71
CA THR A 738 -27.59 11.38 30.63
C THR A 738 -26.42 12.24 30.20
N LEU A 739 -26.65 13.01 29.15
CA LEU A 739 -25.74 14.00 28.60
C LEU A 739 -26.17 15.40 29.07
N ILE A 740 -25.24 16.18 29.63
CA ILE A 740 -25.49 17.59 30.01
C ILE A 740 -24.67 18.48 29.09
N LEU A 741 -25.34 19.28 28.29
CA LEU A 741 -24.73 20.11 27.25
C LEU A 741 -25.00 21.58 27.49
N ARG A 742 -24.00 22.43 27.30
CA ARG A 742 -24.19 23.89 27.30
C ARG A 742 -24.75 24.39 25.98
N ALA A 743 -25.50 25.48 26.01
CA ALA A 743 -26.01 26.12 24.78
C ALA A 743 -24.88 26.63 23.87
N SER A 744 -23.81 27.17 24.46
CA SER A 744 -22.56 27.56 23.81
C SER A 744 -21.42 27.48 24.83
N HIS A 745 -20.17 27.67 24.41
CA HIS A 745 -19.03 27.67 25.34
C HIS A 745 -19.12 28.77 26.40
N ASP A 746 -19.76 29.90 26.08
CA ASP A 746 -19.87 31.09 26.93
C ASP A 746 -21.20 31.17 27.71
N SER A 747 -22.17 30.31 27.41
CA SER A 747 -23.46 30.30 28.10
C SER A 747 -23.44 29.37 29.32
N PRO A 748 -23.96 29.82 30.48
CA PRO A 748 -24.18 28.96 31.64
C PRO A 748 -25.40 28.04 31.47
N ASP A 749 -26.24 28.26 30.46
CA ASP A 749 -27.46 27.49 30.25
C ASP A 749 -27.12 26.07 29.78
N THR A 750 -27.68 25.09 30.48
CA THR A 750 -27.46 23.67 30.20
C THR A 750 -28.76 22.95 29.83
N ALA A 751 -28.66 22.03 28.88
CA ALA A 751 -29.71 21.14 28.43
C ALA A 751 -29.34 19.71 28.80
N LYS A 752 -30.31 18.95 29.32
CA LYS A 752 -30.15 17.58 29.77
C LYS A 752 -30.84 16.63 28.80
N PHE A 753 -30.11 15.65 28.26
CA PHE A 753 -30.63 14.67 27.31
C PHE A 753 -30.41 13.25 27.82
N ASP A 754 -31.45 12.42 27.85
CA ASP A 754 -31.29 10.97 27.99
C ASP A 754 -31.04 10.38 26.60
N ILE A 755 -29.85 9.82 26.40
CA ILE A 755 -29.40 9.28 25.12
C ILE A 755 -29.38 7.75 25.09
N LYS A 756 -30.00 7.07 26.07
CA LYS A 756 -30.06 5.60 26.13
C LYS A 756 -30.49 4.99 24.79
N ASN A 757 -31.58 5.52 24.22
CA ASN A 757 -32.11 5.03 22.94
C ASN A 757 -31.09 5.18 21.81
N GLU A 758 -30.33 6.28 21.76
CA GLU A 758 -29.34 6.48 20.67
C GLU A 758 -28.15 5.53 20.82
N LEU A 759 -27.69 5.26 22.06
CA LEU A 759 -26.62 4.30 22.32
C LEU A 759 -27.02 2.86 21.92
N GLU A 760 -28.25 2.45 22.23
CA GLU A 760 -28.81 1.17 21.78
C GLU A 760 -28.87 1.06 20.25
N GLU A 761 -29.11 2.17 19.55
CA GLU A 761 -29.11 2.22 18.08
C GLU A 761 -27.71 2.14 17.49
N PHE A 762 -26.69 2.73 18.14
CA PHE A 762 -25.31 2.51 17.72
C PHE A 762 -24.86 1.05 17.89
N GLU A 763 -25.28 0.36 18.97
CA GLU A 763 -24.94 -1.07 19.15
C GLU A 763 -25.51 -1.94 18.04
N LYS A 764 -26.75 -1.64 17.70
CA LYS A 764 -27.47 -2.19 16.55
C LYS A 764 -26.72 -1.92 15.24
N ASP A 765 -26.33 -0.68 14.96
CA ASP A 765 -25.57 -0.31 13.77
C ASP A 765 -24.25 -1.10 13.69
N LEU A 766 -23.53 -1.21 14.80
CA LEU A 766 -22.27 -1.96 14.89
C LEU A 766 -22.49 -3.47 14.67
N SER A 767 -23.58 -4.03 15.21
CA SER A 767 -23.95 -5.43 15.02
C SER A 767 -24.26 -5.73 13.54
N PHE A 768 -24.95 -4.81 12.85
CA PHE A 768 -25.16 -4.90 11.40
C PHE A 768 -23.83 -4.91 10.63
N MET A 769 -22.90 -4.04 11.01
CA MET A 769 -21.59 -3.94 10.36
C MET A 769 -20.76 -5.20 10.54
N ILE A 770 -20.77 -5.79 11.74
CA ILE A 770 -20.11 -7.08 12.03
C ILE A 770 -20.71 -8.18 11.16
N TYR A 771 -22.05 -8.26 11.09
CA TYR A 771 -22.75 -9.23 10.24
C TYR A 771 -22.39 -9.06 8.75
N MET A 772 -22.37 -7.83 8.23
CA MET A 772 -21.97 -7.53 6.85
C MET A 772 -20.52 -7.85 6.52
N GLN A 773 -19.64 -7.82 7.52
CA GLN A 773 -18.22 -8.14 7.38
C GLN A 773 -17.94 -9.63 7.65
N SER A 774 -18.92 -10.40 8.14
CA SER A 774 -18.75 -11.82 8.43
C SER A 774 -18.80 -12.66 7.14
N ASP A 775 -17.86 -13.60 7.03
CA ASP A 775 -17.82 -14.58 5.94
C ASP A 775 -18.80 -15.74 6.12
N ASP A 776 -19.58 -15.73 7.20
CA ASP A 776 -20.49 -16.80 7.56
C ASP A 776 -21.61 -16.97 6.50
N VAL A 777 -21.84 -18.21 6.10
CA VAL A 777 -22.80 -18.62 5.06
C VAL A 777 -24.15 -18.96 5.71
N ASP A 778 -24.14 -19.28 7.01
CA ASP A 778 -25.31 -19.71 7.79
C ASP A 778 -26.26 -18.55 8.11
N ASN A 779 -25.79 -17.32 7.93
CA ASN A 779 -26.56 -16.08 8.00
C ASN A 779 -27.78 -16.03 7.06
N VAL A 780 -27.74 -16.74 5.93
CA VAL A 780 -28.86 -16.89 5.00
C VAL A 780 -29.74 -18.08 5.39
N GLU A 781 -29.14 -19.16 5.91
CA GLU A 781 -29.86 -20.35 6.38
C GLU A 781 -30.73 -20.02 7.61
N GLN A 782 -30.21 -19.29 8.60
CA GLN A 782 -30.95 -18.80 9.77
C GLN A 782 -32.12 -17.87 9.39
N PHE A 783 -31.95 -17.03 8.37
CA PHE A 783 -33.01 -16.17 7.84
C PHE A 783 -34.14 -16.99 7.18
N VAL A 784 -33.79 -18.05 6.43
CA VAL A 784 -34.76 -18.95 5.77
C VAL A 784 -35.55 -19.76 6.79
N ASP A 785 -34.89 -20.29 7.82
CA ASP A 785 -35.53 -21.14 8.83
C ASP A 785 -36.52 -20.34 9.69
N VAL A 786 -36.22 -19.07 9.97
CA VAL A 786 -37.12 -18.18 10.72
C VAL A 786 -38.35 -17.73 9.91
N VAL A 787 -38.22 -17.60 8.59
CA VAL A 787 -39.38 -17.35 7.70
C VAL A 787 -40.29 -18.58 7.60
N ARG A 788 -39.77 -19.78 7.92
CA ARG A 788 -40.53 -21.04 7.93
C ARG A 788 -41.16 -21.36 9.29
N SER A 789 -40.52 -20.98 10.39
CA SER A 789 -41.06 -21.19 11.73
C SER A 789 -42.09 -20.11 12.06
N ASP A 790 -43.34 -20.35 11.69
CA ASP A 790 -44.50 -19.53 12.11
C ASP A 790 -44.85 -19.75 13.60
N GLN A 791 -43.84 -20.05 14.44
CA GLN A 791 -44.00 -20.36 15.86
C GLN A 791 -43.06 -19.54 16.75
N SER A 792 -43.61 -19.24 17.92
CA SER A 792 -43.44 -18.02 18.71
C SER A 792 -42.26 -17.96 19.67
N GLU A 793 -41.23 -18.80 19.54
CA GLU A 793 -40.10 -18.76 20.49
C GLU A 793 -38.76 -18.98 19.79
N ALA A 794 -38.14 -17.87 19.35
CA ALA A 794 -36.72 -17.80 19.01
C ALA A 794 -36.18 -16.41 19.41
N PHE A 795 -35.68 -16.32 20.64
CA PHE A 795 -35.00 -15.16 21.20
C PHE A 795 -33.62 -14.98 20.53
N ASP A 796 -33.60 -14.38 19.33
CA ASP A 796 -32.53 -13.47 18.83
C ASP A 796 -32.84 -12.95 17.41
N VAL A 797 -33.54 -13.73 16.58
CA VAL A 797 -33.81 -13.34 15.18
C VAL A 797 -35.02 -12.40 15.05
N HIS A 798 -35.92 -12.39 16.04
CA HIS A 798 -37.00 -11.41 16.09
C HIS A 798 -36.48 -9.99 16.37
N PHE A 799 -35.36 -9.87 17.10
CA PHE A 799 -34.60 -8.62 17.21
C PHE A 799 -33.99 -8.25 15.85
N PHE A 800 -33.37 -9.21 15.15
CA PHE A 800 -32.79 -9.00 13.82
C PHE A 800 -33.79 -8.56 12.74
N LEU A 801 -35.00 -9.15 12.68
CA LEU A 801 -36.05 -8.77 11.73
C LEU A 801 -36.70 -7.43 12.09
N ASN A 802 -37.01 -7.20 13.37
CA ASN A 802 -37.48 -5.89 13.83
C ASN A 802 -36.39 -4.82 13.66
N TYR A 803 -35.12 -5.20 13.74
CA TYR A 803 -33.99 -4.32 13.54
C TYR A 803 -33.74 -4.03 12.06
N LEU A 804 -33.76 -5.01 11.15
CA LEU A 804 -33.74 -4.77 9.71
C LEU A 804 -34.93 -3.90 9.29
N GLN A 805 -36.11 -4.15 9.87
CA GLN A 805 -37.32 -3.40 9.62
C GLN A 805 -37.24 -1.99 10.21
N ALA A 806 -36.74 -1.80 11.43
CA ALA A 806 -36.55 -0.49 12.05
C ALA A 806 -35.43 0.30 11.37
N PHE A 807 -34.32 -0.36 11.04
CA PHE A 807 -33.20 0.19 10.26
C PHE A 807 -33.72 0.63 8.90
N MET A 808 -34.40 -0.23 8.13
CA MET A 808 -35.00 0.12 6.82
C MET A 808 -36.10 1.21 6.93
N VAL A 809 -36.97 1.18 7.93
CA VAL A 809 -38.00 2.23 8.11
C VAL A 809 -37.35 3.58 8.48
N ARG A 810 -36.33 3.59 9.35
CA ARG A 810 -35.60 4.82 9.73
C ARG A 810 -34.72 5.33 8.60
N MET A 811 -34.10 4.44 7.87
CA MET A 811 -33.44 4.67 6.60
C MET A 811 -34.31 5.40 5.59
N PHE A 812 -35.54 4.92 5.39
CA PHE A 812 -36.51 5.55 4.52
C PHE A 812 -36.97 6.89 5.08
N LEU A 813 -37.09 7.05 6.40
CA LEU A 813 -37.35 8.35 7.02
C LEU A 813 -36.21 9.35 6.76
N ILE A 814 -34.94 8.93 6.87
CA ILE A 814 -33.80 9.81 6.55
C ILE A 814 -33.81 10.23 5.07
N ILE A 815 -34.17 9.32 4.15
CA ILE A 815 -34.34 9.62 2.71
C ILE A 815 -35.56 10.51 2.44
N LEU A 816 -36.63 10.43 3.23
CA LEU A 816 -37.85 11.25 3.09
C LEU A 816 -37.70 12.66 3.69
N TYR A 817 -36.80 12.85 4.65
CA TYR A 817 -36.52 14.13 5.32
C TYR A 817 -35.27 14.85 4.77
N SER A 818 -34.63 14.32 3.73
CA SER A 818 -33.60 14.99 2.93
C SER A 818 -34.16 15.40 1.57
#